data_AF-A0A2V9IMH3-F1
#
_entry.id   AF-A0A2V9IMH3-F1
#
_cell.length_a   1.000
_cell.length_b   1.000
_cell.length_c   1.000
_cell.angle_alpha   90.00
_cell.angle_beta   90.00
_cell.angle_gamma   90.00
#
_symmetry.space_group_name_H-M   'P 1'
#
loop_
_entity.id
_entity.type
_entity.pdbx_description
1 polymer ?
#
loop_
_entity_poly.entity_id
_entity_poly.type
_entity_poly.pdbx_seq_one_letter_code
_entity_poly.pdbx_strand_id
1 'polypeptide(L)'
;ANHFLRLIEQTGLIDSEFARRVKQTPLRFLPRAPSPPIPSLPWQKASNAIRVNLLDVLGVQDFYDLNQFHLEVESTIDVPLQNEVAELFEKLRDSQFLEANGLRGERLLSHGDPAEVVYSLMLWEKTPQANVLRVHTDNLDQPFDLNEGMKLELGSTAKLRTLVHYLEVVSELRDRFLPLTPELLRQSATEAKDPITRWAAETLSHEPGIGLDALLQKALDRSYSANPSEVFFTGGGTHLFKNFDKKENGRIPTVREATQHSTNLVYVRIMRDLVRYHEARLSYDADAVLSDPDNPVRRQMLLDIAEDEAKDALARAFREYRGLSHDEVVSRLLGSRAKDVRQQAILFFAWKPEPQGDPEKALAEWLEKRLRQPVEAQHVRNLVRNYENPRLTLADYAYLLRVRPLELWCAGELFKSPSLEWKRLFERSGEARKAGSGWLFEARSRKAQDLRLRIRIERDAFVRMTPYWKRLGFPFEDLVPSLGTAIGSSSDRPAALAELIGIIVNDGLRMPTVRLEELRFGSGTPYHTVLEPEPAPGMRVMEGAVARAVREVLTGVVEKGTARRLAGAFANPDGTPIAAGGKTGSGDNRFQTVSRGGQIVSSRVLNRTATFVFYIGDRYFGVITAFVPGQQAEEYEFTSALPVAILRLLGPSISARFSTPRLQPQIVG
;
A
#
# COMPACT_ATOMS: atom_id res chain seq x y z
N ALA A 1 -34.18 -32.37 21.96
CA ALA A 1 -35.19 -31.30 21.91
C ALA A 1 -35.71 -30.91 23.30
N ASN A 2 -36.48 -31.76 24.00
CA ASN A 2 -37.15 -31.40 25.28
C ASN A 2 -36.24 -31.13 26.50
N HIS A 3 -34.95 -31.47 26.42
CA HIS A 3 -33.95 -31.12 27.44
C HIS A 3 -33.52 -29.65 27.30
N PHE A 4 -33.10 -29.24 26.10
CA PHE A 4 -32.72 -27.86 25.80
C PHE A 4 -33.88 -26.87 25.98
N LEU A 5 -35.10 -27.26 25.61
CA LEU A 5 -36.28 -26.42 25.81
C LEU A 5 -36.51 -26.05 27.29
N ARG A 6 -36.28 -27.00 28.20
CA ARG A 6 -36.39 -26.77 29.65
C ARG A 6 -35.29 -25.85 30.17
N LEU A 7 -34.07 -25.96 29.65
CA LEU A 7 -32.97 -25.08 30.02
C LEU A 7 -33.24 -23.64 29.56
N ILE A 8 -33.75 -23.46 28.34
CA ILE A 8 -34.10 -22.13 27.78
C ILE A 8 -35.26 -21.48 28.57
N GLU A 9 -36.25 -22.27 28.98
CA GLU A 9 -37.33 -21.82 29.87
C GLU A 9 -36.77 -21.40 31.25
N GLN A 10 -35.88 -22.20 31.84
CA GLN A 10 -35.27 -21.91 33.14
C GLN A 10 -34.37 -20.67 33.14
N THR A 11 -33.72 -20.34 32.03
CA THR A 11 -32.92 -19.12 31.89
C THR A 11 -33.78 -17.88 31.59
N GLY A 12 -35.10 -18.03 31.46
CA GLY A 12 -36.02 -16.93 31.19
C GLY A 12 -35.98 -16.40 29.76
N LEU A 13 -35.37 -17.13 28.84
CA LEU A 13 -35.28 -16.72 27.42
C LEU A 13 -36.60 -16.90 26.68
N ILE A 14 -37.47 -17.80 27.17
CA ILE A 14 -38.84 -18.00 26.68
C ILE A 14 -39.78 -18.15 27.89
N ASP A 15 -41.04 -17.74 27.73
CA ASP A 15 -42.05 -17.94 28.77
C ASP A 15 -42.56 -19.40 28.82
N SER A 16 -43.17 -19.76 29.95
CA SER A 16 -43.69 -21.12 30.18
C SER A 16 -44.85 -21.50 29.25
N GLU A 17 -45.60 -20.51 28.72
CA GLU A 17 -46.66 -20.78 27.76
C GLU A 17 -46.07 -21.22 26.41
N PHE A 18 -45.06 -20.50 25.93
CA PHE A 18 -44.32 -20.82 24.71
C PHE A 18 -43.60 -22.16 24.83
N ALA A 19 -42.91 -22.41 25.95
CA ALA A 19 -42.25 -23.69 26.22
C ALA A 19 -43.24 -24.87 26.18
N ARG A 20 -44.43 -24.71 26.77
CA ARG A 20 -45.50 -25.71 26.72
C ARG A 20 -46.01 -25.96 25.30
N ARG A 21 -46.21 -24.89 24.50
CA ARG A 21 -46.64 -25.01 23.09
C ARG A 21 -45.59 -25.75 22.24
N VAL A 22 -44.31 -25.37 22.36
CA VAL A 22 -43.21 -26.03 21.62
C VAL A 22 -43.11 -27.52 21.99
N LYS A 23 -43.28 -27.87 23.27
CA LYS A 23 -43.24 -29.26 23.73
C LYS A 23 -44.38 -30.13 23.16
N GLN A 24 -45.51 -29.51 22.83
CA GLN A 24 -46.68 -30.18 22.23
C GLN A 24 -46.59 -30.27 20.70
N THR A 25 -45.71 -29.50 20.06
CA THR A 25 -45.50 -29.54 18.62
C THR A 25 -44.78 -30.84 18.21
N PRO A 26 -45.40 -31.69 17.36
CA PRO A 26 -44.77 -32.92 16.91
C PRO A 26 -43.57 -32.63 15.99
N LEU A 27 -42.38 -33.10 16.39
CA LEU A 27 -41.17 -32.97 15.58
C LEU A 27 -41.22 -33.92 14.38
N ARG A 28 -41.12 -33.37 13.18
CA ARG A 28 -40.95 -34.14 11.95
C ARG A 28 -39.50 -34.03 11.49
N PHE A 29 -38.77 -35.13 11.58
CA PHE A 29 -37.42 -35.21 11.05
C PHE A 29 -37.47 -35.59 9.58
N LEU A 30 -36.70 -34.90 8.75
CA LEU A 30 -36.54 -35.29 7.35
C LEU A 30 -35.85 -36.65 7.30
N PRO A 31 -36.36 -37.63 6.51
CA PRO A 31 -35.75 -38.94 6.40
C PRO A 31 -34.34 -38.90 5.79
N ARG A 32 -34.00 -37.81 5.09
CA ARG A 32 -32.66 -37.51 4.59
C ARG A 32 -32.49 -35.99 4.55
N ALA A 33 -31.29 -35.51 4.86
CA ALA A 33 -30.97 -34.09 4.66
C ALA A 33 -31.18 -33.73 3.17
N PRO A 34 -31.81 -32.57 2.86
CA PRO A 34 -31.90 -32.11 1.49
C PRO A 34 -30.49 -31.94 0.93
N SER A 35 -30.28 -32.33 -0.32
CA SER A 35 -29.03 -32.03 -1.01
C SER A 35 -28.83 -30.51 -0.97
N PRO A 36 -27.65 -30.01 -0.59
CA PRO A 36 -27.38 -28.59 -0.72
C PRO A 36 -27.65 -28.19 -2.17
N PRO A 37 -28.35 -27.06 -2.42
CA PRO A 37 -28.47 -26.57 -3.78
C PRO A 37 -27.06 -26.44 -4.37
N ILE A 38 -26.91 -26.69 -5.67
CA ILE A 38 -25.70 -26.37 -6.42
C ILE A 38 -25.96 -24.99 -7.04
N PRO A 39 -25.71 -23.87 -6.32
CA PRO A 39 -25.86 -22.55 -6.92
C PRO A 39 -24.86 -22.38 -8.07
N SER A 40 -25.28 -21.71 -9.14
CA SER A 40 -24.38 -21.30 -10.22
C SER A 40 -23.29 -20.34 -9.70
N LEU A 41 -22.09 -20.42 -10.27
CA LEU A 41 -20.89 -19.68 -9.84
C LEU A 41 -21.11 -18.15 -9.64
N PRO A 42 -21.84 -17.41 -10.51
CA PRO A 42 -22.06 -15.97 -10.33
C PRO A 42 -22.90 -15.63 -9.09
N TRP A 43 -23.94 -16.44 -8.82
CA TRP A 43 -24.82 -16.25 -7.66
C TRP A 43 -24.09 -16.49 -6.34
N GLN A 44 -23.11 -17.40 -6.32
CA GLN A 44 -22.31 -17.65 -5.13
C GLN A 44 -21.51 -16.42 -4.73
N LYS A 45 -20.89 -15.68 -5.66
CA LYS A 45 -19.94 -14.63 -5.28
C LYS A 45 -20.58 -13.42 -4.63
N ALA A 46 -21.65 -12.88 -5.18
CA ALA A 46 -22.31 -11.73 -4.56
C ALA A 46 -23.04 -12.09 -3.27
N SER A 47 -23.69 -13.27 -3.25
CA SER A 47 -24.25 -13.80 -2.01
C SER A 47 -23.16 -14.03 -0.96
N ASN A 48 -21.99 -14.55 -1.35
CA ASN A 48 -20.86 -14.74 -0.45
C ASN A 48 -20.27 -13.41 0.01
N ALA A 49 -20.13 -12.40 -0.86
CA ALA A 49 -19.66 -11.07 -0.47
C ALA A 49 -20.60 -10.42 0.56
N ILE A 50 -21.92 -10.52 0.34
CA ILE A 50 -22.94 -10.10 1.31
C ILE A 50 -22.80 -10.90 2.61
N ARG A 51 -22.66 -12.23 2.54
CA ARG A 51 -22.52 -13.08 3.74
C ARG A 51 -21.25 -12.79 4.53
N VAL A 52 -20.12 -12.56 3.87
CA VAL A 52 -18.87 -12.13 4.51
C VAL A 52 -19.08 -10.79 5.23
N ASN A 53 -19.78 -9.84 4.59
CA ASN A 53 -20.12 -8.58 5.23
C ASN A 53 -21.05 -8.78 6.45
N LEU A 54 -22.01 -9.71 6.38
CA LEU A 54 -22.88 -10.06 7.50
C LEU A 54 -22.13 -10.66 8.69
N LEU A 55 -21.03 -11.40 8.47
CA LEU A 55 -20.20 -11.91 9.58
C LEU A 55 -19.70 -10.75 10.45
N ASP A 56 -19.21 -9.69 9.81
CA ASP A 56 -18.71 -8.49 10.49
C ASP A 56 -19.84 -7.69 11.15
N VAL A 57 -20.91 -7.41 10.39
CA VAL A 57 -22.06 -6.60 10.85
C VAL A 57 -22.78 -7.26 12.04
N LEU A 58 -22.90 -8.59 12.04
CA LEU A 58 -23.60 -9.34 13.10
C LEU A 58 -22.65 -9.86 14.20
N GLY A 59 -21.34 -9.66 14.05
CA GLY A 59 -20.34 -10.14 15.00
C GLY A 59 -20.29 -11.67 15.15
N VAL A 60 -20.57 -12.41 14.08
CA VAL A 60 -20.50 -13.88 14.06
C VAL A 60 -19.24 -14.38 13.36
N GLN A 61 -18.70 -15.51 13.81
CA GLN A 61 -17.35 -15.93 13.40
C GLN A 61 -17.32 -16.69 12.08
N ASP A 62 -18.40 -17.37 11.73
CA ASP A 62 -18.45 -18.20 10.53
C ASP A 62 -19.86 -18.28 9.92
N PHE A 63 -19.94 -18.86 8.73
CA PHE A 63 -21.21 -19.03 8.03
C PHE A 63 -22.14 -20.04 8.70
N TYR A 64 -21.62 -20.95 9.53
CA TYR A 64 -22.46 -21.91 10.23
C TYR A 64 -23.32 -21.17 11.26
N ASP A 65 -22.71 -20.28 12.05
CA ASP A 65 -23.42 -19.41 12.98
C ASP A 65 -24.37 -18.45 12.26
N LEU A 66 -23.93 -17.84 11.15
CA LEU A 66 -24.79 -16.99 10.33
C LEU A 66 -26.05 -17.72 9.86
N ASN A 67 -25.91 -18.99 9.43
CA ASN A 67 -27.04 -19.80 8.96
C ASN A 67 -27.99 -20.24 10.09
N GLN A 68 -27.66 -20.02 11.36
CA GLN A 68 -28.56 -20.27 12.48
C GLN A 68 -29.54 -19.12 12.71
N PHE A 69 -29.30 -17.93 12.14
CA PHE A 69 -30.27 -16.85 12.20
C PHE A 69 -31.44 -17.09 11.24
N HIS A 70 -32.65 -16.84 11.73
CA HIS A 70 -33.80 -16.65 10.85
C HIS A 70 -33.74 -15.22 10.30
N LEU A 71 -32.89 -15.00 9.31
CA LEU A 71 -32.57 -13.71 8.74
C LEU A 71 -32.86 -13.68 7.24
N GLU A 72 -33.66 -12.70 6.82
CA GLU A 72 -33.83 -12.27 5.44
C GLU A 72 -33.03 -10.98 5.22
N VAL A 73 -32.35 -10.86 4.07
CA VAL A 73 -31.44 -9.75 3.79
C VAL A 73 -31.81 -9.12 2.45
N GLU A 74 -32.06 -7.82 2.47
CA GLU A 74 -32.18 -7.02 1.26
C GLU A 74 -30.86 -6.29 1.01
N SER A 75 -30.27 -6.52 -0.16
CA SER A 75 -28.98 -5.93 -0.54
C SER A 75 -29.15 -4.90 -1.63
N THR A 76 -28.18 -3.99 -1.73
CA THR A 76 -28.18 -2.95 -2.76
C THR A 76 -27.73 -3.46 -4.14
N ILE A 77 -27.38 -4.74 -4.27
CA ILE A 77 -26.81 -5.31 -5.48
C ILE A 77 -27.82 -5.31 -6.61
N ASP A 78 -27.39 -4.80 -7.76
CA ASP A 78 -28.15 -4.90 -8.98
C ASP A 78 -27.91 -6.26 -9.65
N VAL A 79 -28.73 -7.24 -9.28
CA VAL A 79 -28.55 -8.63 -9.69
C VAL A 79 -28.47 -8.82 -11.21
N PRO A 80 -29.35 -8.21 -12.04
CA PRO A 80 -29.24 -8.40 -13.48
C PRO A 80 -27.92 -7.84 -14.07
N LEU A 81 -27.47 -6.64 -13.67
CA LEU A 81 -26.20 -6.10 -14.19
C LEU A 81 -24.99 -6.89 -13.69
N GLN A 82 -25.02 -7.34 -12.45
CA GLN A 82 -23.96 -8.20 -11.94
C GLN A 82 -23.85 -9.50 -12.72
N ASN A 83 -24.98 -10.13 -13.08
CA ASN A 83 -24.99 -11.33 -13.91
C ASN A 83 -24.42 -11.05 -15.30
N GLU A 84 -24.79 -9.93 -15.93
CA GLU A 84 -24.23 -9.51 -17.23
C GLU A 84 -22.70 -9.30 -17.15
N VAL A 85 -22.20 -8.73 -16.06
CA VAL A 85 -20.75 -8.56 -15.83
C VAL A 85 -20.06 -9.92 -15.65
N ALA A 86 -20.63 -10.82 -14.85
CA ALA A 86 -20.07 -12.15 -14.64
C ALA A 86 -20.04 -12.97 -15.94
N GLU A 87 -21.12 -12.92 -16.73
CA GLU A 87 -21.18 -13.55 -18.05
C GLU A 87 -20.14 -12.97 -19.02
N LEU A 88 -19.94 -11.64 -19.00
CA LEU A 88 -18.87 -11.03 -19.78
C LEU A 88 -17.49 -11.56 -19.36
N PHE A 89 -17.22 -11.65 -18.05
CA PHE A 89 -15.94 -12.15 -17.55
C PHE A 89 -15.67 -13.61 -17.94
N GLU A 90 -16.70 -14.47 -17.97
CA GLU A 90 -16.55 -15.83 -18.49
C GLU A 90 -16.28 -15.83 -20.01
N LYS A 91 -16.98 -15.00 -20.79
CA LYS A 91 -16.73 -14.85 -22.23
C LYS A 91 -15.32 -14.34 -22.53
N LEU A 92 -14.73 -13.51 -21.67
CA LEU A 92 -13.36 -13.01 -21.83
C LEU A 92 -12.29 -14.10 -21.74
N ARG A 93 -12.64 -15.32 -21.26
CA ARG A 93 -11.75 -16.49 -21.27
C ARG A 93 -11.67 -17.14 -22.65
N ASP A 94 -12.60 -16.84 -23.55
CA ASP A 94 -12.63 -17.38 -24.91
C ASP A 94 -11.85 -16.48 -25.88
N SER A 95 -10.85 -17.07 -26.52
CA SER A 95 -10.03 -16.40 -27.54
C SER A 95 -10.85 -15.88 -28.73
N GLN A 96 -11.87 -16.61 -29.19
CA GLN A 96 -12.71 -16.19 -30.32
C GLN A 96 -13.54 -14.96 -29.95
N PHE A 97 -14.07 -14.91 -28.74
CA PHE A 97 -14.79 -13.74 -28.24
C PHE A 97 -13.88 -12.50 -28.19
N LEU A 98 -12.63 -12.66 -27.74
CA LEU A 98 -11.67 -11.56 -27.70
C LEU A 98 -11.34 -11.04 -29.11
N GLU A 99 -11.17 -11.91 -30.09
CA GLU A 99 -10.93 -11.52 -31.48
C GLU A 99 -12.13 -10.78 -32.07
N ALA A 100 -13.34 -11.32 -31.91
CA ALA A 100 -14.57 -10.73 -32.41
C ALA A 100 -14.84 -9.33 -31.83
N ASN A 101 -14.35 -9.06 -30.62
CA ASN A 101 -14.49 -7.76 -29.94
C ASN A 101 -13.22 -6.88 -30.02
N GLY A 102 -12.22 -7.28 -30.81
CA GLY A 102 -10.99 -6.49 -31.01
C GLY A 102 -10.09 -6.38 -29.77
N LEU A 103 -10.20 -7.31 -28.83
CA LEU A 103 -9.46 -7.34 -27.56
C LEU A 103 -8.08 -8.00 -27.66
N ARG A 104 -7.70 -8.54 -28.82
CA ARG A 104 -6.36 -9.11 -29.11
C ARG A 104 -5.34 -8.08 -29.66
N GLY A 105 -5.69 -6.80 -29.71
CA GLY A 105 -4.81 -5.74 -30.25
C GLY A 105 -3.62 -5.35 -29.36
N GLU A 106 -2.74 -4.48 -29.88
CA GLU A 106 -1.58 -3.95 -29.13
C GLU A 106 -2.01 -3.32 -27.79
N ARG A 107 -1.31 -3.66 -26.72
CA ARG A 107 -1.58 -3.22 -25.32
C ARG A 107 -2.90 -3.71 -24.73
N LEU A 108 -3.64 -4.54 -25.47
CA LEU A 108 -4.76 -5.36 -24.99
C LEU A 108 -4.22 -6.79 -24.74
N LEU A 109 -5.06 -7.83 -24.82
CA LEU A 109 -4.67 -9.21 -24.52
C LEU A 109 -4.09 -9.91 -25.75
N SER A 110 -3.01 -9.37 -26.32
CA SER A 110 -2.40 -9.90 -27.56
C SER A 110 -1.73 -11.26 -27.39
N HIS A 111 -1.23 -11.56 -26.19
CA HIS A 111 -0.52 -12.81 -25.84
C HIS A 111 -1.03 -13.34 -24.49
N GLY A 112 -0.62 -14.58 -24.18
CA GLY A 112 -1.05 -15.32 -23.00
C GLY A 112 -2.42 -15.98 -23.15
N ASP A 113 -2.70 -16.92 -22.26
CA ASP A 113 -3.98 -17.60 -22.14
C ASP A 113 -5.02 -16.68 -21.48
N PRO A 114 -6.12 -16.33 -22.16
CA PRO A 114 -7.17 -15.52 -21.55
C PRO A 114 -7.82 -16.14 -20.31
N ALA A 115 -7.79 -17.47 -20.17
CA ALA A 115 -8.37 -18.16 -19.04
C ALA A 115 -7.61 -17.90 -17.72
N GLU A 116 -6.34 -17.46 -17.80
CA GLU A 116 -5.49 -17.14 -16.65
C GLU A 116 -5.62 -15.68 -16.19
N VAL A 117 -6.40 -14.86 -16.90
CA VAL A 117 -6.61 -13.46 -16.54
C VAL A 117 -7.79 -13.31 -15.58
N VAL A 118 -7.49 -12.77 -14.40
CA VAL A 118 -8.49 -12.44 -13.40
C VAL A 118 -9.03 -11.03 -13.67
N TYR A 119 -10.33 -10.91 -13.90
CA TYR A 119 -11.06 -9.66 -14.01
C TYR A 119 -11.88 -9.41 -12.75
N SER A 120 -11.96 -8.14 -12.35
CA SER A 120 -12.75 -7.70 -11.21
C SER A 120 -13.40 -6.34 -11.50
N LEU A 121 -14.64 -6.15 -11.07
CA LEU A 121 -15.39 -4.89 -11.14
C LEU A 121 -16.06 -4.62 -9.80
N MET A 122 -15.86 -3.39 -9.30
CA MET A 122 -16.65 -2.81 -8.23
C MET A 122 -17.31 -1.52 -8.75
N LEU A 123 -18.64 -1.46 -8.74
CA LEU A 123 -19.44 -0.34 -9.24
C LEU A 123 -20.36 0.18 -8.14
N TRP A 124 -20.29 1.49 -7.90
CA TRP A 124 -21.08 2.24 -6.95
C TRP A 124 -22.00 3.22 -7.65
N GLU A 125 -23.15 3.47 -7.05
CA GLU A 125 -24.08 4.52 -7.42
C GLU A 125 -24.08 5.64 -6.37
N LYS A 126 -23.90 6.87 -6.82
CA LYS A 126 -24.10 8.08 -6.03
C LYS A 126 -25.59 8.37 -5.86
N THR A 127 -26.05 8.34 -4.62
CA THR A 127 -27.38 8.84 -4.21
C THR A 127 -27.21 10.10 -3.35
N PRO A 128 -28.29 10.85 -3.08
CA PRO A 128 -28.20 12.01 -2.18
C PRO A 128 -27.76 11.65 -0.75
N GLN A 129 -28.05 10.43 -0.28
CA GLN A 129 -27.82 10.00 1.11
C GLN A 129 -26.52 9.18 1.26
N ALA A 130 -26.13 8.42 0.25
CA ALA A 130 -25.01 7.48 0.35
C ALA A 130 -24.42 7.08 -1.02
N ASN A 131 -23.26 6.44 -0.98
CA ASN A 131 -22.73 5.67 -2.09
C ASN A 131 -23.20 4.21 -1.94
N VAL A 132 -23.96 3.73 -2.92
CA VAL A 132 -24.66 2.45 -2.88
C VAL A 132 -23.94 1.43 -3.77
N LEU A 133 -23.59 0.25 -3.23
CA LEU A 133 -22.87 -0.77 -4.00
C LEU A 133 -23.82 -1.48 -4.97
N ARG A 134 -23.54 -1.43 -6.28
CA ARG A 134 -24.38 -2.04 -7.33
C ARG A 134 -23.82 -3.32 -7.89
N VAL A 135 -22.51 -3.37 -8.10
CA VAL A 135 -21.82 -4.56 -8.62
C VAL A 135 -20.56 -4.78 -7.81
N HIS A 136 -20.37 -6.02 -7.37
CA HIS A 136 -19.12 -6.49 -6.80
C HIS A 136 -18.87 -7.91 -7.28
N THR A 137 -18.04 -8.04 -8.30
CA THR A 137 -17.79 -9.34 -8.93
C THR A 137 -16.39 -9.46 -9.48
N ASP A 138 -15.89 -10.69 -9.51
CA ASP A 138 -14.65 -11.09 -10.15
C ASP A 138 -14.80 -12.51 -10.73
N ASN A 139 -13.84 -12.97 -11.54
CA ASN A 139 -13.80 -14.34 -12.06
C ASN A 139 -12.72 -15.23 -11.38
N LEU A 140 -12.18 -14.83 -10.22
CA LEU A 140 -11.28 -15.66 -9.41
C LEU A 140 -12.08 -16.72 -8.64
N ASP A 141 -11.94 -18.00 -8.94
CA ASP A 141 -12.68 -19.07 -8.27
C ASP A 141 -12.13 -19.39 -6.86
N GLN A 142 -12.06 -18.37 -5.99
CA GLN A 142 -11.57 -18.45 -4.61
C GLN A 142 -12.40 -17.54 -3.69
N PRO A 143 -12.45 -17.79 -2.37
CA PRO A 143 -13.10 -16.90 -1.39
C PRO A 143 -12.44 -15.51 -1.25
N PHE A 144 -11.33 -15.28 -1.93
CA PHE A 144 -10.51 -14.08 -1.82
C PHE A 144 -11.02 -12.96 -2.73
N ASP A 145 -11.31 -11.79 -2.16
CA ASP A 145 -11.73 -10.61 -2.92
C ASP A 145 -10.52 -9.78 -3.38
N LEU A 146 -10.34 -9.65 -4.70
CA LEU A 146 -9.25 -8.86 -5.29
C LEU A 146 -9.39 -7.35 -4.99
N ASN A 147 -10.62 -6.84 -4.83
CA ASN A 147 -10.88 -5.41 -4.65
C ASN A 147 -10.52 -4.91 -3.26
N GLU A 148 -10.74 -5.74 -2.24
CA GLU A 148 -10.58 -5.39 -0.82
C GLU A 148 -9.42 -6.14 -0.14
N GLY A 149 -9.17 -7.39 -0.54
CA GLY A 149 -8.27 -8.33 0.12
C GLY A 149 -6.79 -8.16 -0.20
N MET A 150 -6.42 -7.41 -1.26
CA MET A 150 -5.01 -7.25 -1.67
C MET A 150 -4.57 -5.80 -1.86
N LYS A 151 -3.34 -5.49 -1.42
CA LYS A 151 -2.59 -4.34 -1.91
C LYS A 151 -1.88 -4.72 -3.20
N LEU A 152 -2.26 -4.09 -4.31
CA LEU A 152 -1.71 -4.31 -5.64
C LEU A 152 -0.81 -3.15 -6.05
N GLU A 153 0.23 -3.45 -6.84
CA GLU A 153 0.97 -2.41 -7.56
C GLU A 153 0.13 -1.92 -8.74
N LEU A 154 -0.72 -0.91 -8.51
CA LEU A 154 -1.65 -0.38 -9.52
C LEU A 154 -0.98 0.67 -10.45
N GLY A 155 0.32 0.89 -10.27
CA GLY A 155 1.15 1.75 -11.10
C GLY A 155 0.62 3.18 -11.21
N SER A 156 0.34 3.61 -12.44
CA SER A 156 -0.02 5.01 -12.75
C SER A 156 -1.33 5.55 -12.16
N THR A 157 -2.16 4.72 -11.51
CA THR A 157 -3.29 5.24 -10.72
C THR A 157 -2.80 6.10 -9.54
N ALA A 158 -1.58 5.88 -9.04
CA ALA A 158 -0.98 6.67 -7.97
C ALA A 158 -0.86 8.17 -8.28
N LYS A 159 -0.76 8.52 -9.56
CA LYS A 159 -0.72 9.91 -10.02
C LYS A 159 -1.97 10.69 -9.60
N LEU A 160 -3.15 10.05 -9.56
CA LEU A 160 -4.37 10.70 -9.11
C LEU A 160 -4.24 11.20 -7.66
N ARG A 161 -3.68 10.38 -6.77
CA ARG A 161 -3.44 10.75 -5.37
C ARG A 161 -2.46 11.92 -5.24
N THR A 162 -1.37 11.87 -6.01
CA THR A 162 -0.40 12.96 -6.06
C THR A 162 -1.01 14.25 -6.59
N LEU A 163 -1.86 14.18 -7.63
CA LEU A 163 -2.55 15.34 -8.19
C LEU A 163 -3.49 15.98 -7.15
N VAL A 164 -4.31 15.17 -6.49
CA VAL A 164 -5.22 15.62 -5.44
C VAL A 164 -4.42 16.31 -4.33
N HIS A 165 -3.39 15.66 -3.79
CA HIS A 165 -2.56 16.23 -2.73
C HIS A 165 -1.91 17.55 -3.15
N TYR A 166 -1.38 17.62 -4.36
CA TYR A 166 -0.81 18.85 -4.91
C TYR A 166 -1.82 20.00 -4.95
N LEU A 167 -3.05 19.75 -5.40
CA LEU A 167 -4.11 20.76 -5.46
C LEU A 167 -4.66 21.14 -4.08
N GLU A 168 -4.73 20.20 -3.13
CA GLU A 168 -5.08 20.50 -1.73
C GLU A 168 -4.04 21.44 -1.10
N VAL A 169 -2.75 21.18 -1.32
CA VAL A 169 -1.66 22.07 -0.85
C VAL A 169 -1.79 23.47 -1.46
N VAL A 170 -2.14 23.59 -2.74
CA VAL A 170 -2.39 24.90 -3.38
C VAL A 170 -3.59 25.61 -2.74
N SER A 171 -4.66 24.87 -2.43
CA SER A 171 -5.84 25.42 -1.72
C SER A 171 -5.46 25.94 -0.33
N GLU A 172 -4.75 25.14 0.47
CA GLU A 172 -4.30 25.52 1.81
C GLU A 172 -3.38 26.74 1.80
N LEU A 173 -2.47 26.81 0.82
CA LEU A 173 -1.60 27.96 0.64
C LEU A 173 -2.38 29.22 0.30
N ARG A 174 -3.42 29.12 -0.51
CA ARG A 174 -4.27 30.28 -0.81
C ARG A 174 -4.97 30.79 0.43
N ASP A 175 -5.56 29.92 1.24
CA ASP A 175 -6.24 30.35 2.47
C ASP A 175 -5.27 31.00 3.46
N ARG A 176 -4.05 30.45 3.56
CA ARG A 176 -2.97 31.04 4.38
C ARG A 176 -2.51 32.41 3.88
N PHE A 177 -2.52 32.62 2.57
CA PHE A 177 -2.00 33.83 1.93
C PHE A 177 -3.05 34.91 1.65
N LEU A 178 -4.33 34.55 1.65
CA LEU A 178 -5.45 35.48 1.47
C LEU A 178 -5.41 36.72 2.38
N PRO A 179 -5.04 36.64 3.67
CA PRO A 179 -5.00 37.83 4.54
C PRO A 179 -3.74 38.70 4.37
N LEU A 180 -2.77 38.31 3.53
CA LEU A 180 -1.49 39.01 3.42
C LEU A 180 -1.54 40.15 2.38
N THR A 181 -0.75 41.20 2.61
CA THR A 181 -0.55 42.26 1.62
C THR A 181 0.35 41.80 0.47
N PRO A 182 0.32 42.44 -0.71
CA PRO A 182 1.22 42.14 -1.81
C PRO A 182 2.70 42.16 -1.41
N GLU A 183 3.11 43.06 -0.51
CA GLU A 183 4.48 43.14 0.00
C GLU A 183 4.87 41.89 0.80
N LEU A 184 4.00 41.45 1.70
CA LEU A 184 4.20 40.24 2.50
C LEU A 184 4.16 38.97 1.65
N LEU A 185 3.39 38.96 0.56
CA LEU A 185 3.38 37.87 -0.42
C LEU A 185 4.71 37.80 -1.17
N ARG A 186 5.26 38.93 -1.63
CA ARG A 186 6.59 38.97 -2.26
C ARG A 186 7.69 38.52 -1.29
N GLN A 187 7.60 38.90 -0.02
CA GLN A 187 8.50 38.41 1.02
C GLN A 187 8.37 36.89 1.18
N SER A 188 7.14 36.38 1.32
CA SER A 188 6.87 34.94 1.44
C SER A 188 7.39 34.14 0.25
N ALA A 189 7.28 34.67 -0.97
CA ALA A 189 7.85 34.06 -2.17
C ALA A 189 9.38 33.96 -2.11
N THR A 190 10.04 35.02 -1.63
CA THR A 190 11.51 35.10 -1.52
C THR A 190 12.04 34.15 -0.45
N GLU A 191 11.36 34.05 0.69
CA GLU A 191 11.74 33.20 1.82
C GLU A 191 11.32 31.72 1.65
N ALA A 192 10.44 31.41 0.70
CA ALA A 192 9.94 30.06 0.49
C ALA A 192 11.07 29.07 0.18
N LYS A 193 11.19 28.03 1.04
CA LYS A 193 12.11 26.90 0.88
C LYS A 193 11.60 25.83 -0.09
N ASP A 194 10.35 25.92 -0.54
CA ASP A 194 9.73 24.96 -1.46
C ASP A 194 9.11 25.63 -2.70
N PRO A 195 9.07 24.94 -3.86
CA PRO A 195 8.57 25.53 -5.10
C PRO A 195 7.06 25.84 -5.10
N ILE A 196 6.24 25.12 -4.34
CA ILE A 196 4.77 25.29 -4.38
C ILE A 196 4.38 26.55 -3.62
N THR A 197 4.92 26.74 -2.41
CA THR A 197 4.75 27.94 -1.60
C THR A 197 5.23 29.18 -2.35
N ARG A 198 6.41 29.11 -2.99
CA ARG A 198 6.94 30.21 -3.80
C ARG A 198 5.98 30.60 -4.91
N TRP A 199 5.59 29.63 -5.74
CA TRP A 199 4.70 29.86 -6.86
C TRP A 199 3.33 30.42 -6.43
N ALA A 200 2.75 29.90 -5.34
CA ALA A 200 1.46 30.37 -4.85
C ALA A 200 1.55 31.83 -4.35
N ALA A 201 2.61 32.17 -3.61
CA ALA A 201 2.85 33.53 -3.14
C ALA A 201 3.08 34.52 -4.30
N GLU A 202 3.90 34.13 -5.28
CA GLU A 202 4.12 34.93 -6.50
C GLU A 202 2.81 35.15 -7.26
N THR A 203 2.02 34.09 -7.47
CA THR A 203 0.75 34.18 -8.21
C THR A 203 -0.24 35.10 -7.51
N LEU A 204 -0.41 34.97 -6.19
CA LEU A 204 -1.31 35.82 -5.40
C LEU A 204 -0.83 37.26 -5.29
N SER A 205 0.49 37.49 -5.33
CA SER A 205 1.04 38.85 -5.39
C SER A 205 0.78 39.53 -6.72
N HIS A 206 0.77 38.80 -7.84
CA HIS A 206 0.52 39.36 -9.17
C HIS A 206 -0.98 39.51 -9.47
N GLU A 207 -1.80 38.60 -8.96
CA GLU A 207 -3.25 38.59 -9.14
C GLU A 207 -3.98 38.58 -7.79
N PRO A 208 -3.98 39.70 -7.03
CA PRO A 208 -4.70 39.80 -5.77
C PRO A 208 -6.19 39.51 -5.97
N GLY A 209 -6.76 38.66 -5.10
CA GLY A 209 -8.19 38.32 -5.15
C GLY A 209 -8.59 37.26 -6.18
N ILE A 210 -7.64 36.63 -6.90
CA ILE A 210 -7.91 35.45 -7.75
C ILE A 210 -8.73 34.41 -6.96
N GLY A 211 -9.81 33.89 -7.53
CA GLY A 211 -10.67 32.85 -6.94
C GLY A 211 -9.98 31.49 -6.80
N LEU A 212 -10.49 30.58 -5.95
CA LEU A 212 -9.88 29.26 -5.75
C LEU A 212 -9.89 28.45 -7.04
N ASP A 213 -11.03 28.39 -7.73
CA ASP A 213 -11.14 27.66 -9.00
C ASP A 213 -10.11 28.18 -10.02
N ALA A 214 -9.98 29.49 -10.19
CA ALA A 214 -9.01 30.09 -11.11
C ALA A 214 -7.55 29.80 -10.70
N LEU A 215 -7.22 29.82 -9.41
CA LEU A 215 -5.88 29.46 -8.94
C LEU A 215 -5.58 27.98 -9.21
N LEU A 216 -6.53 27.09 -8.98
CA LEU A 216 -6.37 25.65 -9.24
C LEU A 216 -6.18 25.37 -10.73
N GLN A 217 -6.87 26.10 -11.62
CA GLN A 217 -6.63 26.00 -13.06
C GLN A 217 -5.20 26.43 -13.42
N LYS A 218 -4.69 27.54 -12.86
CA LYS A 218 -3.28 27.93 -13.03
C LYS A 218 -2.30 26.90 -12.47
N ALA A 219 -2.64 26.26 -11.35
CA ALA A 219 -1.82 25.19 -10.77
C ALA A 219 -1.76 23.95 -11.68
N LEU A 220 -2.85 23.64 -12.38
CA LEU A 220 -2.94 22.59 -13.39
C LEU A 220 -2.17 22.91 -14.68
N ASP A 221 -2.04 24.20 -14.99
CA ASP A 221 -1.32 24.69 -16.18
C ASP A 221 0.19 24.87 -15.93
N ARG A 222 0.67 24.63 -14.70
CA ARG A 222 2.11 24.57 -14.43
C ARG A 222 2.78 23.46 -15.23
N SER A 223 3.90 23.79 -15.87
CA SER A 223 4.65 22.86 -16.70
C SER A 223 5.86 22.28 -16.00
N TYR A 224 6.13 21.01 -16.25
CA TYR A 224 7.28 20.29 -15.72
C TYR A 224 8.01 19.56 -16.83
N SER A 225 9.34 19.49 -16.75
CA SER A 225 10.10 18.68 -17.69
C SER A 225 9.70 17.21 -17.58
N ALA A 226 9.56 16.53 -18.72
CA ALA A 226 9.43 15.09 -18.80
C ALA A 226 10.78 14.39 -19.04
N ASN A 227 11.91 15.11 -18.99
CA ASN A 227 13.23 14.57 -19.29
C ASN A 227 13.67 13.50 -18.25
N PRO A 228 14.08 12.29 -18.69
CA PRO A 228 14.54 11.22 -17.81
C PRO A 228 16.03 11.28 -17.44
N SER A 229 16.80 12.26 -17.91
CA SER A 229 18.25 12.36 -17.62
C SER A 229 18.57 12.87 -16.22
N GLU A 230 17.59 13.44 -15.52
CA GLU A 230 17.76 13.92 -14.15
C GLU A 230 17.91 12.74 -13.16
N VAL A 231 18.93 12.84 -12.32
CA VAL A 231 19.22 11.89 -11.25
C VAL A 231 18.56 12.38 -9.96
N PHE A 232 17.76 11.52 -9.33
CA PHE A 232 17.04 11.85 -8.09
C PHE A 232 17.64 11.08 -6.91
N PHE A 233 17.90 11.74 -5.80
CA PHE A 233 18.18 11.06 -4.53
C PHE A 233 16.86 10.91 -3.76
N THR A 234 16.44 9.68 -3.50
CA THR A 234 15.16 9.35 -2.86
C THR A 234 15.13 7.88 -2.45
N GLY A 235 14.30 7.47 -1.48
CA GLY A 235 14.10 6.05 -1.15
C GLY A 235 15.36 5.36 -0.62
N GLY A 236 16.29 6.12 -0.03
CA GLY A 236 17.55 5.56 0.46
C GLY A 236 18.72 5.61 -0.53
N GLY A 237 18.50 6.03 -1.77
CA GLY A 237 19.54 5.94 -2.81
C GLY A 237 19.32 6.83 -4.02
N THR A 238 20.11 6.57 -5.05
CA THR A 238 20.05 7.30 -6.32
C THR A 238 19.15 6.56 -7.30
N HIS A 239 18.17 7.26 -7.86
CA HIS A 239 17.17 6.76 -8.79
C HIS A 239 17.20 7.53 -10.12
N LEU A 240 17.00 6.78 -11.21
CA LEU A 240 16.64 7.30 -12.52
C LEU A 240 15.23 6.83 -12.85
N PHE A 241 14.34 7.77 -13.14
CA PHE A 241 12.98 7.46 -13.55
C PHE A 241 12.85 7.55 -15.07
N LYS A 242 11.93 6.77 -15.65
CA LYS A 242 11.65 6.78 -17.09
C LYS A 242 10.15 6.97 -17.34
N ASN A 243 9.80 7.62 -18.45
CA ASN A 243 8.42 7.65 -18.92
C ASN A 243 8.06 6.30 -19.56
N PHE A 244 6.79 5.94 -19.47
CA PHE A 244 6.26 4.78 -20.18
C PHE A 244 6.39 4.95 -21.70
N ASP A 245 5.95 6.10 -22.23
CA ASP A 245 6.16 6.46 -23.63
C ASP A 245 7.41 7.33 -23.78
N LYS A 246 8.39 6.86 -24.54
CA LYS A 246 9.65 7.60 -24.78
C LYS A 246 9.43 8.89 -25.57
N LYS A 247 8.34 9.02 -26.33
CA LYS A 247 7.98 10.24 -27.06
C LYS A 247 7.76 11.43 -26.12
N GLU A 248 7.40 11.16 -24.87
CA GLU A 248 7.22 12.18 -23.85
C GLU A 248 8.54 12.75 -23.32
N ASN A 249 9.67 12.07 -23.48
CA ASN A 249 10.94 12.44 -22.84
C ASN A 249 11.45 13.85 -23.17
N GLY A 250 11.12 14.38 -24.35
CA GLY A 250 11.54 15.72 -24.79
C GLY A 250 10.54 16.83 -24.46
N ARG A 251 9.40 16.53 -23.84
CA ARG A 251 8.31 17.48 -23.64
C ARG A 251 8.41 18.21 -22.29
N ILE A 252 7.72 19.33 -22.19
CA ILE A 252 7.49 20.08 -20.93
C ILE A 252 5.97 20.29 -20.77
N PRO A 253 5.20 19.19 -20.58
CA PRO A 253 3.74 19.29 -20.53
C PRO A 253 3.26 19.98 -19.25
N THR A 254 2.03 20.50 -19.29
CA THR A 254 1.32 20.95 -18.09
C THR A 254 0.97 19.78 -17.17
N VAL A 255 0.64 20.04 -15.90
CA VAL A 255 0.12 18.99 -14.99
C VAL A 255 -1.12 18.30 -15.59
N ARG A 256 -1.99 19.08 -16.25
CA ARG A 256 -3.18 18.55 -16.96
C ARG A 256 -2.80 17.57 -18.05
N GLU A 257 -1.94 17.97 -19.00
CA GLU A 257 -1.49 17.13 -20.10
C GLU A 257 -0.74 15.88 -19.60
N ALA A 258 0.11 16.05 -18.58
CA ALA A 258 0.83 14.94 -17.96
C ALA A 258 -0.13 13.93 -17.30
N THR A 259 -1.28 14.38 -16.80
CA THR A 259 -2.31 13.47 -16.27
C THR A 259 -3.01 12.70 -17.38
N GLN A 260 -3.39 13.41 -18.46
CA GLN A 260 -4.04 12.85 -19.64
C GLN A 260 -3.19 11.77 -20.32
N HIS A 261 -1.91 12.06 -20.53
CA HIS A 261 -0.94 11.16 -21.17
C HIS A 261 -0.20 10.25 -20.18
N SER A 262 -0.46 10.39 -18.87
CA SER A 262 0.16 9.60 -17.80
C SER A 262 1.69 9.69 -17.77
N THR A 263 2.25 10.88 -17.95
CA THR A 263 3.70 11.14 -18.01
C THR A 263 4.35 11.01 -16.61
N ASN A 264 5.24 10.02 -16.43
CA ASN A 264 5.82 9.68 -15.13
C ASN A 264 6.67 10.80 -14.53
N LEU A 265 7.55 11.39 -15.35
CA LEU A 265 8.59 12.29 -14.87
C LEU A 265 8.05 13.63 -14.35
N VAL A 266 6.89 14.07 -14.86
CA VAL A 266 6.17 15.23 -14.30
C VAL A 266 5.71 14.92 -12.87
N TYR A 267 5.11 13.76 -12.65
CA TYR A 267 4.61 13.35 -11.34
C TYR A 267 5.70 13.05 -10.32
N VAL A 268 6.85 12.53 -10.75
CA VAL A 268 8.04 12.42 -9.89
C VAL A 268 8.50 13.80 -9.41
N ARG A 269 8.45 14.82 -10.28
CA ARG A 269 8.83 16.20 -9.94
C ARG A 269 7.78 16.90 -9.07
N ILE A 270 6.49 16.68 -9.32
CA ILE A 270 5.40 17.14 -8.43
C ILE A 270 5.55 16.50 -7.04
N MET A 271 5.84 15.20 -6.97
CA MET A 271 6.08 14.52 -5.70
C MET A 271 7.30 15.11 -4.98
N ARG A 272 8.38 15.43 -5.70
CA ARG A 272 9.53 16.13 -5.11
C ARG A 272 9.14 17.49 -4.54
N ASP A 273 8.32 18.23 -5.26
CA ASP A 273 7.84 19.54 -4.80
C ASP A 273 6.95 19.40 -3.55
N LEU A 274 6.10 18.35 -3.47
CA LEU A 274 5.33 18.01 -2.27
C LEU A 274 6.22 17.61 -1.09
N VAL A 275 7.24 16.78 -1.33
CA VAL A 275 8.21 16.41 -0.29
C VAL A 275 8.88 17.67 0.25
N ARG A 276 9.38 18.56 -0.62
CA ARG A 276 9.98 19.83 -0.21
C ARG A 276 9.01 20.74 0.57
N TYR A 277 7.74 20.78 0.17
CA TYR A 277 6.70 21.52 0.89
C TYR A 277 6.53 21.02 2.33
N HIS A 278 6.53 19.70 2.52
CA HIS A 278 6.41 19.08 3.84
C HIS A 278 7.72 19.14 4.65
N GLU A 279 8.88 19.01 4.00
CA GLU A 279 10.21 19.21 4.60
C GLU A 279 10.35 20.63 5.18
N ALA A 280 9.92 21.66 4.45
CA ALA A 280 9.94 23.05 4.88
C ALA A 280 9.05 23.33 6.11
N ARG A 281 8.21 22.37 6.51
CA ARG A 281 7.27 22.46 7.63
C ARG A 281 7.57 21.47 8.75
N LEU A 282 8.71 20.76 8.69
CA LEU A 282 9.19 19.93 9.78
C LEU A 282 9.39 20.75 11.06
N SER A 283 9.40 20.10 12.22
CA SER A 283 9.60 20.75 13.52
C SER A 283 11.05 21.22 13.74
N TYR A 284 11.92 21.04 12.75
CA TYR A 284 13.33 21.41 12.76
C TYR A 284 13.74 21.93 11.38
N ASP A 285 14.82 22.73 11.33
CA ASP A 285 15.37 23.22 10.07
C ASP A 285 16.28 22.16 9.42
N ALA A 286 15.78 21.52 8.36
CA ALA A 286 16.49 20.50 7.61
C ALA A 286 17.83 21.01 7.02
N ASP A 287 17.88 22.27 6.58
CA ASP A 287 19.10 22.85 6.01
C ASP A 287 20.16 23.04 7.10
N ALA A 288 19.75 23.51 8.29
CA ALA A 288 20.63 23.65 9.44
C ALA A 288 21.17 22.28 9.92
N VAL A 289 20.31 21.26 9.99
CA VAL A 289 20.71 19.89 10.36
C VAL A 289 21.75 19.30 9.39
N LEU A 290 21.62 19.60 8.10
CA LEU A 290 22.54 19.10 7.07
C LEU A 290 23.82 19.92 6.93
N SER A 291 23.79 21.22 7.20
CA SER A 291 24.94 22.12 7.03
C SER A 291 25.82 22.20 8.28
N ASP A 292 25.22 22.37 9.45
CA ASP A 292 25.93 22.60 10.73
C ASP A 292 26.28 21.27 11.43
N PRO A 293 27.57 20.89 11.53
CA PRO A 293 28.01 19.69 12.25
C PRO A 293 27.70 19.71 13.75
N ASP A 294 27.67 20.89 14.37
CA ASP A 294 27.53 21.07 15.82
C ASP A 294 26.07 21.26 16.25
N ASN A 295 25.14 21.19 15.29
CA ASN A 295 23.72 21.33 15.54
C ASN A 295 23.22 20.22 16.52
N PRO A 296 22.58 20.58 17.64
CA PRO A 296 22.15 19.60 18.64
C PRO A 296 21.07 18.63 18.09
N VAL A 297 20.20 19.11 17.20
CA VAL A 297 19.18 18.28 16.52
C VAL A 297 19.86 17.27 15.60
N ARG A 298 20.90 17.68 14.87
CA ARG A 298 21.71 16.76 14.04
C ARG A 298 22.30 15.64 14.89
N ARG A 299 22.91 15.98 16.03
CA ARG A 299 23.52 14.99 16.93
C ARG A 299 22.48 14.00 17.46
N GLN A 300 21.33 14.49 17.93
CA GLN A 300 20.25 13.62 18.41
C GLN A 300 19.71 12.72 17.30
N MET A 301 19.47 13.26 16.10
CA MET A 301 18.97 12.49 14.97
C MET A 301 19.94 11.37 14.56
N LEU A 302 21.26 11.63 14.56
CA LEU A 302 22.26 10.59 14.29
C LEU A 302 22.29 9.50 15.36
N LEU A 303 22.06 9.85 16.63
CA LEU A 303 21.94 8.87 17.73
C LEU A 303 20.71 7.98 17.53
N ASP A 304 19.55 8.56 17.21
CA ASP A 304 18.32 7.81 16.96
C ASP A 304 18.47 6.88 15.75
N ILE A 305 19.09 7.37 14.67
CA ILE A 305 19.37 6.56 13.47
C ILE A 305 20.32 5.40 13.80
N ALA A 306 21.39 5.67 14.56
CA ALA A 306 22.31 4.62 14.97
C ALA A 306 21.62 3.54 15.82
N GLU A 307 20.71 3.94 16.70
CA GLU A 307 19.92 3.06 17.55
C GLU A 307 18.98 2.16 16.72
N ASP A 308 18.25 2.75 15.76
CA ASP A 308 17.36 2.05 14.85
C ASP A 308 18.13 1.05 13.96
N GLU A 309 19.23 1.49 13.33
CA GLU A 309 20.07 0.62 12.50
C GLU A 309 20.67 -0.54 13.30
N ALA A 310 21.08 -0.28 14.54
CA ALA A 310 21.61 -1.30 15.43
C ALA A 310 20.55 -2.33 15.83
N LYS A 311 19.33 -1.89 16.12
CA LYS A 311 18.19 -2.76 16.41
C LYS A 311 17.87 -3.69 15.24
N ASP A 312 17.83 -3.15 14.03
CA ASP A 312 17.56 -3.94 12.81
C ASP A 312 18.69 -4.94 12.51
N ALA A 313 19.95 -4.51 12.68
CA ALA A 313 21.11 -5.39 12.51
C ALA A 313 21.07 -6.55 13.52
N LEU A 314 20.78 -6.27 14.79
CA LEU A 314 20.65 -7.29 15.83
C LEU A 314 19.44 -8.21 15.58
N ALA A 315 18.29 -7.69 15.15
CA ALA A 315 17.12 -8.51 14.87
C ALA A 315 17.35 -9.48 13.71
N ARG A 316 18.07 -9.04 12.66
CA ARG A 316 18.53 -9.93 11.57
C ARG A 316 19.48 -10.99 12.09
N ALA A 317 20.55 -10.62 12.80
CA ALA A 317 21.50 -11.57 13.36
C ALA A 317 20.80 -12.57 14.30
N PHE A 318 19.91 -12.11 15.18
CA PHE A 318 19.17 -12.97 16.09
C PHE A 318 18.37 -14.04 15.35
N ARG A 319 17.65 -13.67 14.27
CA ARG A 319 16.93 -14.64 13.42
C ARG A 319 17.86 -15.61 12.71
N GLU A 320 19.04 -15.17 12.32
CA GLU A 320 20.03 -16.01 11.62
C GLU A 320 20.70 -17.05 12.53
N TYR A 321 20.90 -16.73 13.81
CA TYR A 321 21.67 -17.56 14.75
C TYR A 321 20.82 -18.29 15.82
N ARG A 322 19.58 -17.86 16.09
CA ARG A 322 18.72 -18.49 17.12
C ARG A 322 18.46 -19.96 16.78
N GLY A 323 18.66 -20.82 17.78
CA GLY A 323 18.40 -22.26 17.67
C GLY A 323 19.52 -23.07 16.99
N LEU A 324 20.59 -22.40 16.52
CA LEU A 324 21.77 -23.09 16.00
C LEU A 324 22.63 -23.68 17.12
N SER A 325 23.27 -24.81 16.84
CA SER A 325 24.31 -25.37 17.70
C SER A 325 25.59 -24.55 17.68
N HIS A 326 26.47 -24.78 18.66
CA HIS A 326 27.76 -24.11 18.77
C HIS A 326 28.63 -24.18 17.50
N ASP A 327 28.60 -25.31 16.78
CA ASP A 327 29.39 -25.49 15.55
C ASP A 327 28.72 -24.78 14.36
N GLU A 328 27.39 -24.85 14.26
CA GLU A 328 26.63 -24.16 13.22
C GLU A 328 26.76 -22.64 13.31
N VAL A 329 26.75 -22.07 14.52
CA VAL A 329 26.97 -20.62 14.71
C VAL A 329 28.30 -20.18 14.10
N VAL A 330 29.38 -20.94 14.33
CA VAL A 330 30.71 -20.56 13.85
C VAL A 330 30.93 -20.88 12.39
N SER A 331 30.38 -22.00 11.91
CA SER A 331 30.33 -22.27 10.47
C SER A 331 29.55 -21.19 9.72
N ARG A 332 28.45 -20.68 10.29
CA ARG A 332 27.66 -19.59 9.70
C ARG A 332 28.44 -18.27 9.70
N LEU A 333 29.05 -17.91 10.82
CA LEU A 333 29.77 -16.64 11.00
C LEU A 333 31.04 -16.56 10.14
N LEU A 334 31.83 -17.64 10.08
CA LEU A 334 33.14 -17.65 9.41
C LEU A 334 33.13 -18.30 8.02
N GLY A 335 32.13 -19.12 7.70
CA GLY A 335 32.08 -19.88 6.45
C GLY A 335 33.22 -20.89 6.36
N SER A 336 33.88 -20.98 5.20
CA SER A 336 35.04 -21.85 4.97
C SER A 336 36.22 -21.54 5.90
N ARG A 337 36.29 -20.31 6.44
CA ARG A 337 37.33 -19.85 7.37
C ARG A 337 37.18 -20.42 8.79
N ALA A 338 36.08 -21.11 9.09
CA ALA A 338 35.89 -21.76 10.39
C ALA A 338 36.96 -22.82 10.69
N LYS A 339 37.68 -23.33 9.68
CA LYS A 339 38.78 -24.29 9.86
C LYS A 339 40.17 -23.64 10.02
N ASP A 340 40.25 -22.31 9.91
CA ASP A 340 41.50 -21.57 10.03
C ASP A 340 41.85 -21.31 11.51
N VAL A 341 43.02 -21.76 11.94
CA VAL A 341 43.55 -21.62 13.31
C VAL A 341 43.57 -20.15 13.76
N ARG A 342 44.02 -19.25 12.89
CA ARG A 342 44.10 -17.82 13.19
C ARG A 342 42.70 -17.22 13.39
N GLN A 343 41.75 -17.58 12.55
CA GLN A 343 40.38 -17.07 12.64
C GLN A 343 39.67 -17.57 13.90
N GLN A 344 39.89 -18.83 14.30
CA GLN A 344 39.39 -19.37 15.56
C GLN A 344 40.01 -18.67 16.78
N ALA A 345 41.30 -18.33 16.74
CA ALA A 345 41.95 -17.59 17.82
C ALA A 345 41.39 -16.17 17.97
N ILE A 346 41.23 -15.44 16.86
CA ILE A 346 40.62 -14.10 16.86
C ILE A 346 39.17 -14.17 17.40
N LEU A 347 38.39 -15.18 16.99
CA LEU A 347 37.03 -15.39 17.48
C LEU A 347 36.98 -15.71 18.97
N PHE A 348 37.92 -16.54 19.46
CA PHE A 348 38.04 -16.87 20.87
C PHE A 348 38.21 -15.60 21.73
N PHE A 349 39.17 -14.74 21.39
CA PHE A 349 39.41 -13.49 22.13
C PHE A 349 38.27 -12.47 21.96
N ALA A 350 37.60 -12.45 20.80
CA ALA A 350 36.42 -11.61 20.60
C ALA A 350 35.25 -11.96 21.54
N TRP A 351 35.05 -13.25 21.84
CA TRP A 351 33.96 -13.73 22.70
C TRP A 351 34.34 -13.91 24.17
N LYS A 352 35.64 -14.06 24.45
CA LYS A 352 36.22 -14.23 25.78
C LYS A 352 37.41 -13.27 25.96
N PRO A 353 37.17 -11.97 26.12
CA PRO A 353 38.24 -10.98 26.30
C PRO A 353 38.98 -11.10 27.64
N GLU A 354 38.36 -11.74 28.65
CA GLU A 354 38.96 -12.01 29.97
C GLU A 354 38.95 -13.53 30.24
N PRO A 355 39.91 -14.30 29.68
CA PRO A 355 40.02 -15.71 30.00
C PRO A 355 40.32 -15.87 31.50
N GLN A 356 39.42 -16.51 32.25
CA GLN A 356 39.71 -16.94 33.61
C GLN A 356 40.76 -18.07 33.52
N GLY A 357 41.99 -17.78 33.93
CA GLY A 357 43.11 -18.75 33.93
C GLY A 357 44.17 -18.45 32.86
N ASP A 358 44.90 -19.49 32.44
CA ASP A 358 45.98 -19.38 31.46
C ASP A 358 45.41 -19.23 30.03
N PRO A 359 45.64 -18.09 29.35
CA PRO A 359 45.10 -17.82 28.02
C PRO A 359 45.67 -18.77 26.95
N GLU A 360 46.91 -19.24 27.09
CA GLU A 360 47.51 -20.20 26.15
C GLU A 360 46.79 -21.55 26.25
N LYS A 361 46.57 -22.03 27.47
CA LYS A 361 45.85 -23.28 27.71
C LYS A 361 44.40 -23.21 27.23
N ALA A 362 43.69 -22.13 27.57
CA ALA A 362 42.29 -21.97 27.18
C ALA A 362 42.12 -21.86 25.65
N LEU A 363 43.05 -21.20 24.96
CA LEU A 363 43.06 -21.14 23.50
C LEU A 363 43.39 -22.50 22.88
N ALA A 364 44.36 -23.24 23.43
CA ALA A 364 44.71 -24.57 22.93
C ALA A 364 43.51 -25.54 23.01
N GLU A 365 42.81 -25.57 24.15
CA GLU A 365 41.60 -26.39 24.35
C GLU A 365 40.47 -25.99 23.38
N TRP A 366 40.28 -24.69 23.14
CA TRP A 366 39.32 -24.21 22.15
C TRP A 366 39.67 -24.69 20.74
N LEU A 367 40.93 -24.56 20.33
CA LEU A 367 41.40 -24.95 19.00
C LEU A 367 41.29 -26.47 18.78
N GLU A 368 41.68 -27.27 19.76
CA GLU A 368 41.60 -28.73 19.68
C GLU A 368 40.14 -29.19 19.55
N LYS A 369 39.24 -28.66 20.39
CA LYS A 369 37.81 -28.99 20.33
C LYS A 369 37.18 -28.63 18.98
N ARG A 370 37.59 -27.50 18.39
CA ARG A 370 36.96 -26.93 17.20
C ARG A 370 37.51 -27.46 15.89
N LEU A 371 38.82 -27.70 15.85
CA LEU A 371 39.51 -28.18 14.66
C LEU A 371 39.71 -29.70 14.67
N ARG A 372 39.45 -30.37 15.80
CA ARG A 372 39.67 -31.81 16.01
C ARG A 372 41.11 -32.23 15.72
N GLN A 373 42.05 -31.32 15.91
CA GLN A 373 43.49 -31.52 15.74
C GLN A 373 44.26 -30.64 16.73
N PRO A 374 45.36 -31.13 17.33
CA PRO A 374 46.19 -30.32 18.20
C PRO A 374 46.94 -29.24 17.40
N VAL A 375 47.11 -28.06 18.01
CA VAL A 375 47.91 -26.97 17.45
C VAL A 375 49.21 -26.84 18.26
N GLU A 376 50.34 -26.66 17.58
CA GLU A 376 51.65 -26.54 18.22
C GLU A 376 51.69 -25.41 19.26
N ALA A 377 52.24 -25.69 20.45
CA ALA A 377 52.30 -24.74 21.57
C ALA A 377 52.97 -23.41 21.21
N GLN A 378 54.03 -23.41 20.39
CA GLN A 378 54.68 -22.17 19.94
C GLN A 378 53.76 -21.31 19.06
N HIS A 379 52.91 -21.95 18.26
CA HIS A 379 51.92 -21.24 17.44
C HIS A 379 50.82 -20.65 18.33
N VAL A 380 50.31 -21.40 19.31
CA VAL A 380 49.35 -20.90 20.31
C VAL A 380 49.91 -19.66 21.01
N ARG A 381 51.16 -19.71 21.51
CA ARG A 381 51.86 -18.57 22.12
C ARG A 381 51.89 -17.32 21.24
N ASN A 382 52.20 -17.49 19.96
CA ASN A 382 52.22 -16.38 19.02
C ASN A 382 50.82 -15.79 18.79
N LEU A 383 49.77 -16.61 18.76
CA LEU A 383 48.38 -16.15 18.60
C LEU A 383 47.90 -15.39 19.83
N VAL A 384 48.18 -15.89 21.03
CA VAL A 384 47.88 -15.19 22.29
C VAL A 384 48.54 -13.80 22.30
N ARG A 385 49.86 -13.73 22.07
CA ARG A 385 50.60 -12.45 22.04
C ARG A 385 50.03 -11.44 21.04
N ASN A 386 49.52 -11.90 19.91
CA ASN A 386 49.04 -11.03 18.83
C ASN A 386 47.58 -10.59 19.01
N TYR A 387 46.74 -11.39 19.68
CA TYR A 387 45.29 -11.19 19.71
C TYR A 387 44.70 -11.02 21.11
N GLU A 388 45.38 -11.42 22.18
CA GLU A 388 45.01 -11.05 23.55
C GLU A 388 45.47 -9.61 23.84
N ASN A 389 44.82 -8.65 23.21
CA ASN A 389 45.18 -7.25 23.32
C ASN A 389 44.00 -6.44 23.87
N PRO A 390 44.10 -5.87 25.08
CA PRO A 390 43.01 -5.12 25.70
C PRO A 390 42.65 -3.82 24.94
N ARG A 391 43.49 -3.40 23.98
CA ARG A 391 43.18 -2.27 23.09
C ARG A 391 42.28 -2.65 21.92
N LEU A 392 42.12 -3.93 21.61
CA LEU A 392 41.23 -4.38 20.54
C LEU A 392 39.79 -4.33 21.02
N THR A 393 38.96 -3.56 20.31
CA THR A 393 37.53 -3.44 20.56
C THR A 393 36.73 -4.47 19.77
N LEU A 394 35.43 -4.57 20.04
CA LEU A 394 34.50 -5.39 19.24
C LEU A 394 34.60 -5.05 17.73
N ALA A 395 34.78 -3.77 17.39
CA ALA A 395 34.91 -3.34 16.01
C ALA A 395 36.22 -3.85 15.36
N ASP A 396 37.33 -3.87 16.12
CA ASP A 396 38.61 -4.36 15.65
C ASP A 396 38.58 -5.88 15.41
N TYR A 397 38.00 -6.64 16.35
CA TYR A 397 37.82 -8.08 16.16
C TYR A 397 36.90 -8.40 14.98
N ALA A 398 35.81 -7.65 14.82
CA ALA A 398 34.91 -7.81 13.68
C ALA A 398 35.60 -7.51 12.35
N TYR A 399 36.44 -6.48 12.30
CA TYR A 399 37.28 -6.16 11.14
C TYR A 399 38.25 -7.31 10.81
N LEU A 400 38.98 -7.83 11.81
CA LEU A 400 39.91 -8.95 11.64
C LEU A 400 39.21 -10.23 11.14
N LEU A 401 37.98 -10.47 11.62
CA LEU A 401 37.13 -11.59 11.21
C LEU A 401 36.31 -11.30 9.95
N ARG A 402 36.38 -10.10 9.37
CA ARG A 402 35.58 -9.66 8.21
C ARG A 402 34.07 -9.92 8.39
N VAL A 403 33.54 -9.65 9.58
CA VAL A 403 32.11 -9.72 9.92
C VAL A 403 31.64 -8.39 10.49
N ARG A 404 30.33 -8.19 10.65
CA ARG A 404 29.78 -6.96 11.26
C ARG A 404 29.89 -7.02 12.79
N PRO A 405 30.20 -5.91 13.49
CA PRO A 405 30.36 -5.90 14.96
C PRO A 405 29.16 -6.46 15.72
N LEU A 406 27.94 -6.04 15.36
CA LEU A 406 26.71 -6.50 16.01
C LEU A 406 26.37 -7.96 15.70
N GLU A 407 26.78 -8.44 14.52
CA GLU A 407 26.63 -9.84 14.15
C GLU A 407 27.57 -10.73 14.98
N LEU A 408 28.84 -10.32 15.10
CA LEU A 408 29.85 -10.99 15.93
C LEU A 408 29.41 -11.06 17.39
N TRP A 409 28.90 -9.95 17.94
CA TRP A 409 28.42 -9.89 19.31
C TRP A 409 27.17 -10.75 19.53
N CYS A 410 26.16 -10.64 18.65
CA CYS A 410 24.92 -11.41 18.74
C CYS A 410 25.18 -12.92 18.64
N ALA A 411 26.03 -13.33 17.69
CA ALA A 411 26.46 -14.72 17.55
C ALA A 411 27.18 -15.21 18.81
N GLY A 412 28.00 -14.36 19.44
CA GLY A 412 28.68 -14.69 20.71
C GLY A 412 27.74 -14.86 21.90
N GLU A 413 26.72 -14.01 22.03
CA GLU A 413 25.71 -14.15 23.09
C GLU A 413 24.87 -15.41 22.90
N LEU A 414 24.45 -15.71 21.67
CA LEU A 414 23.69 -16.93 21.35
C LEU A 414 24.56 -18.19 21.44
N PHE A 415 25.87 -18.08 21.17
CA PHE A 415 26.83 -19.15 21.41
C PHE A 415 26.94 -19.46 22.92
N LYS A 416 26.95 -18.45 23.79
CA LYS A 416 27.01 -18.64 25.25
C LYS A 416 25.66 -19.10 25.84
N SER A 417 24.55 -18.66 25.26
CA SER A 417 23.20 -18.93 25.74
C SER A 417 22.25 -19.16 24.57
N PRO A 418 22.17 -20.40 24.04
CA PRO A 418 21.36 -20.70 22.86
C PRO A 418 19.85 -20.44 23.03
N SER A 419 19.36 -20.45 24.27
CA SER A 419 17.97 -20.17 24.63
C SER A 419 17.70 -18.70 24.97
N LEU A 420 18.65 -17.79 24.72
CA LEU A 420 18.49 -16.38 25.05
C LEU A 420 17.36 -15.74 24.22
N GLU A 421 16.41 -15.11 24.90
CA GLU A 421 15.30 -14.42 24.25
C GLU A 421 15.70 -13.04 23.70
N TRP A 422 15.02 -12.62 22.64
CA TRP A 422 15.25 -11.34 21.96
C TRP A 422 15.28 -10.14 22.92
N LYS A 423 14.29 -10.03 23.82
CA LYS A 423 14.17 -8.90 24.75
C LYS A 423 15.44 -8.73 25.59
N ARG A 424 15.92 -9.82 26.19
CA ARG A 424 17.11 -9.81 27.06
C ARG A 424 18.40 -9.63 26.27
N LEU A 425 18.49 -10.19 25.07
CA LEU A 425 19.63 -9.94 24.17
C LEU A 425 19.72 -8.45 23.81
N PHE A 426 18.59 -7.83 23.45
CA PHE A 426 18.55 -6.41 23.11
C PHE A 426 18.94 -5.53 24.32
N GLU A 427 18.42 -5.81 25.51
CA GLU A 427 18.78 -5.10 26.76
C GLU A 427 20.30 -5.16 27.05
N ARG A 428 20.93 -6.31 26.81
CA ARG A 428 22.39 -6.50 26.99
C ARG A 428 23.25 -5.83 25.93
N SER A 429 22.66 -5.44 24.80
CA SER A 429 23.43 -5.00 23.63
C SER A 429 23.97 -3.57 23.72
N GLY A 430 23.67 -2.81 24.79
CA GLY A 430 24.00 -1.39 24.94
C GLY A 430 25.43 -1.02 24.49
N GLU A 431 26.45 -1.66 25.06
CA GLU A 431 27.85 -1.37 24.71
C GLU A 431 28.23 -1.85 23.30
N ALA A 432 27.68 -3.00 22.87
CA ALA A 432 27.91 -3.51 21.51
C ALA A 432 27.32 -2.57 20.45
N ARG A 433 26.16 -1.97 20.72
CA ARG A 433 25.51 -0.98 19.86
C ARG A 433 26.34 0.29 19.76
N LYS A 434 26.80 0.84 20.88
CA LYS A 434 27.74 1.99 20.89
C LYS A 434 29.02 1.70 20.11
N ALA A 435 29.63 0.53 20.33
CA ALA A 435 30.84 0.13 19.61
C ALA A 435 30.59 -0.07 18.11
N GLY A 436 29.43 -0.63 17.73
CA GLY A 436 29.05 -0.88 16.34
C GLY A 436 28.68 0.38 15.55
N SER A 437 28.23 1.44 16.22
CA SER A 437 27.84 2.71 15.60
C SER A 437 28.87 3.84 15.80
N GLY A 438 29.90 3.65 16.63
CA GLY A 438 30.88 4.70 16.97
C GLY A 438 31.54 5.34 15.74
N TRP A 439 31.84 4.55 14.71
CA TRP A 439 32.40 5.02 13.44
C TRP A 439 31.56 6.11 12.77
N LEU A 440 30.23 6.12 12.98
CA LEU A 440 29.32 7.08 12.37
C LEU A 440 29.59 8.50 12.90
N PHE A 441 30.06 8.64 14.13
CA PHE A 441 30.27 9.92 14.80
C PHE A 441 31.67 10.50 14.58
N GLU A 442 32.54 9.78 13.87
CA GLU A 442 33.86 10.29 13.50
C GLU A 442 33.74 11.40 12.43
N ALA A 443 34.60 12.42 12.50
CA ALA A 443 34.58 13.54 11.55
C ALA A 443 34.74 13.10 10.08
N ARG A 444 35.51 12.03 9.82
CA ARG A 444 35.70 11.45 8.47
C ARG A 444 34.42 10.83 7.88
N SER A 445 33.42 10.55 8.72
CA SER A 445 32.17 9.88 8.34
C SER A 445 31.07 10.85 7.88
N ARG A 446 31.39 12.13 7.63
CA ARG A 446 30.42 13.17 7.23
C ARG A 446 29.48 12.74 6.11
N LYS A 447 30.01 12.13 5.04
CA LYS A 447 29.19 11.64 3.92
C LYS A 447 28.16 10.58 4.35
N ALA A 448 28.54 9.69 5.26
CA ALA A 448 27.66 8.63 5.76
C ALA A 448 26.60 9.17 6.72
N GLN A 449 26.94 10.20 7.50
CA GLN A 449 26.00 10.96 8.33
C GLN A 449 24.98 11.70 7.46
N ASP A 450 25.44 12.50 6.50
CA ASP A 450 24.56 13.31 5.65
C ASP A 450 23.63 12.45 4.80
N LEU A 451 24.09 11.29 4.34
CA LEU A 451 23.23 10.31 3.66
C LEU A 451 22.07 9.87 4.56
N ARG A 452 22.36 9.44 5.78
CA ARG A 452 21.37 8.99 6.77
C ARG A 452 20.39 10.10 7.16
N LEU A 453 20.91 11.30 7.38
CA LEU A 453 20.09 12.47 7.69
C LEU A 453 19.13 12.79 6.54
N ARG A 454 19.60 12.80 5.28
CA ARG A 454 18.72 13.01 4.12
C ARG A 454 17.61 11.95 4.03
N ILE A 455 17.93 10.69 4.28
CA ILE A 455 16.95 9.60 4.29
C ILE A 455 15.92 9.81 5.41
N ARG A 456 16.38 10.21 6.60
CA ARG A 456 15.49 10.48 7.73
C ARG A 456 14.59 11.69 7.47
N ILE A 457 15.13 12.77 6.92
CA ILE A 457 14.37 13.98 6.56
C ILE A 457 13.29 13.66 5.52
N GLU A 458 13.63 12.91 4.46
CA GLU A 458 12.64 12.45 3.47
C GLU A 458 11.55 11.62 4.15
N ARG A 459 11.92 10.66 5.01
CA ARG A 459 10.96 9.84 5.76
C ARG A 459 10.02 10.70 6.60
N ASP A 460 10.55 11.67 7.34
CA ASP A 460 9.76 12.55 8.20
C ASP A 460 8.80 13.43 7.38
N ALA A 461 9.19 13.83 6.16
CA ALA A 461 8.28 14.51 5.23
C ALA A 461 7.13 13.59 4.78
N PHE A 462 7.40 12.33 4.44
CA PHE A 462 6.36 11.36 4.09
C PHE A 462 5.42 11.02 5.26
N VAL A 463 5.92 11.05 6.51
CA VAL A 463 5.07 10.96 7.70
C VAL A 463 4.05 12.11 7.72
N ARG A 464 4.48 13.35 7.44
CA ARG A 464 3.58 14.50 7.34
C ARG A 464 2.58 14.41 6.18
N MET A 465 2.95 13.74 5.09
CA MET A 465 2.08 13.51 3.95
C MET A 465 1.00 12.44 4.21
N THR A 466 1.29 11.47 5.08
CA THR A 466 0.43 10.29 5.30
C THR A 466 -1.00 10.65 5.71
N PRO A 467 -1.25 11.62 6.62
CA PRO A 467 -2.60 12.05 6.97
C PRO A 467 -3.44 12.56 5.80
N TYR A 468 -2.84 13.24 4.81
CA TYR A 468 -3.57 13.69 3.61
C TYR A 468 -4.15 12.51 2.85
N TRP A 469 -3.40 11.42 2.75
CA TRP A 469 -3.82 10.23 2.01
C TRP A 469 -4.78 9.39 2.86
N LYS A 470 -4.50 9.19 4.14
CA LYS A 470 -5.40 8.44 5.05
C LYS A 470 -6.79 9.06 5.14
N ARG A 471 -6.89 10.39 5.12
CA ARG A 471 -8.17 11.13 5.09
C ARG A 471 -9.05 10.76 3.89
N LEU A 472 -8.45 10.39 2.75
CA LEU A 472 -9.14 10.05 1.51
C LEU A 472 -9.45 8.55 1.36
N GLY A 473 -9.35 7.77 2.43
CA GLY A 473 -9.71 6.33 2.45
C GLY A 473 -8.55 5.37 2.28
N PHE A 474 -7.32 5.87 2.12
CA PHE A 474 -6.16 5.01 1.87
C PHE A 474 -5.65 4.30 3.14
N PRO A 475 -5.44 2.97 3.12
CA PRO A 475 -5.14 2.17 4.31
C PRO A 475 -3.64 2.12 4.64
N PHE A 476 -2.94 3.24 4.49
CA PHE A 476 -1.52 3.32 4.83
C PHE A 476 -1.36 3.79 6.27
N GLU A 477 -0.64 3.01 7.07
CA GLU A 477 -0.09 3.53 8.33
C GLU A 477 1.11 4.43 8.05
N ASP A 478 1.93 4.06 7.06
CA ASP A 478 3.05 4.86 6.56
C ASP A 478 3.09 4.80 5.02
N LEU A 479 3.39 5.91 4.38
CA LEU A 479 3.74 5.96 2.95
C LEU A 479 5.18 5.49 2.73
N VAL A 480 5.45 4.85 1.58
CA VAL A 480 6.83 4.52 1.19
C VAL A 480 7.59 5.82 0.93
N PRO A 481 8.68 6.11 1.64
CA PRO A 481 9.39 7.38 1.53
C PRO A 481 10.28 7.42 0.30
N SER A 482 9.63 7.54 -0.87
CA SER A 482 10.28 7.63 -2.16
C SER A 482 9.44 8.45 -3.14
N LEU A 483 10.08 9.22 -4.01
CA LEU A 483 9.41 9.86 -5.15
C LEU A 483 8.71 8.86 -6.07
N GLY A 484 9.12 7.58 -6.04
CA GLY A 484 8.42 6.48 -6.69
C GLY A 484 6.96 6.29 -6.23
N THR A 485 6.59 6.84 -5.07
CA THR A 485 5.22 6.79 -4.55
C THR A 485 4.24 7.48 -5.51
N ALA A 486 4.68 8.49 -6.27
CA ALA A 486 3.87 9.13 -7.30
C ALA A 486 3.49 8.23 -8.49
N ILE A 487 4.19 7.11 -8.66
CA ILE A 487 4.00 6.17 -9.77
C ILE A 487 3.73 4.73 -9.32
N GLY A 488 3.42 4.53 -8.03
CA GLY A 488 2.82 3.28 -7.54
C GLY A 488 3.65 2.47 -6.54
N SER A 489 4.80 2.94 -6.06
CA SER A 489 5.64 2.14 -5.14
C SER A 489 5.03 1.86 -3.77
N SER A 490 3.99 2.61 -3.36
CA SER A 490 3.27 2.36 -2.11
C SER A 490 2.15 1.29 -2.23
N SER A 491 1.89 0.78 -3.45
CA SER A 491 0.74 -0.08 -3.78
C SER A 491 -0.61 0.53 -3.36
N ASP A 492 -1.73 -0.15 -3.62
CA ASP A 492 -3.04 0.22 -3.09
C ASP A 492 -4.10 -0.89 -3.22
N ARG A 493 -5.24 -0.72 -2.57
CA ARG A 493 -6.45 -1.52 -2.81
C ARG A 493 -7.29 -0.86 -3.91
N PRO A 494 -7.81 -1.62 -4.89
CA PRO A 494 -8.76 -1.09 -5.87
C PRO A 494 -9.94 -0.34 -5.24
N ALA A 495 -10.50 -0.85 -4.14
CA ALA A 495 -11.61 -0.21 -3.44
C ALA A 495 -11.29 1.21 -2.91
N ALA A 496 -10.07 1.47 -2.44
CA ALA A 496 -9.67 2.79 -1.96
C ALA A 496 -9.59 3.82 -3.10
N LEU A 497 -9.25 3.38 -4.32
CA LEU A 497 -9.32 4.24 -5.49
C LEU A 497 -10.76 4.57 -5.89
N ALA A 498 -11.67 3.58 -5.82
CA ALA A 498 -13.09 3.81 -6.06
C ALA A 498 -13.67 4.80 -5.04
N GLU A 499 -13.27 4.69 -3.76
CA GLU A 499 -13.64 5.65 -2.72
C GLU A 499 -13.15 7.07 -3.02
N LEU A 500 -11.90 7.24 -3.49
CA LEU A 500 -11.39 8.54 -3.92
C LEU A 500 -12.21 9.14 -5.08
N ILE A 501 -12.61 8.33 -6.08
CA ILE A 501 -13.53 8.83 -7.12
C ILE A 501 -14.88 9.20 -6.51
N GLY A 502 -15.40 8.40 -5.58
CA GLY A 502 -16.59 8.71 -4.80
C GLY A 502 -16.53 10.09 -4.16
N ILE A 503 -15.41 10.43 -3.51
CA ILE A 503 -15.16 11.76 -2.92
C ILE A 503 -15.17 12.84 -4.01
N ILE A 504 -14.52 12.60 -5.14
CA ILE A 504 -14.43 13.55 -6.26
C ILE A 504 -15.81 13.83 -6.87
N VAL A 505 -16.62 12.81 -7.13
CA VAL A 505 -17.97 12.98 -7.72
C VAL A 505 -19.00 13.53 -6.73
N ASN A 506 -18.72 13.43 -5.42
CA ASN A 506 -19.51 14.04 -4.35
C ASN A 506 -18.96 15.40 -3.90
N ASP A 507 -18.27 16.14 -4.80
CA ASP A 507 -17.76 17.49 -4.55
C ASP A 507 -16.92 17.62 -3.25
N GLY A 508 -16.10 16.60 -2.99
CA GLY A 508 -15.19 16.53 -1.86
C GLY A 508 -15.78 15.97 -0.57
N LEU A 509 -17.02 15.46 -0.61
CA LEU A 509 -17.67 14.76 0.50
C LEU A 509 -17.39 13.26 0.44
N ARG A 510 -16.93 12.70 1.56
CA ARG A 510 -16.92 11.26 1.81
C ARG A 510 -18.29 10.85 2.31
N MET A 511 -19.11 10.31 1.41
CA MET A 511 -20.45 9.81 1.74
C MET A 511 -20.36 8.43 2.41
N PRO A 512 -21.32 8.08 3.30
CA PRO A 512 -21.46 6.71 3.80
C PRO A 512 -21.59 5.71 2.65
N THR A 513 -21.11 4.49 2.86
CA THR A 513 -21.27 3.40 1.90
C THR A 513 -22.35 2.44 2.38
N VAL A 514 -23.25 2.05 1.48
CA VAL A 514 -24.37 1.16 1.79
C VAL A 514 -24.29 -0.07 0.88
N ARG A 515 -24.31 -1.26 1.49
CA ARG A 515 -24.31 -2.58 0.81
C ARG A 515 -25.58 -3.39 1.10
N LEU A 516 -26.20 -3.09 2.24
CA LEU A 516 -27.39 -3.75 2.78
C LEU A 516 -28.45 -2.67 2.96
N GLU A 517 -29.67 -2.92 2.49
CA GLU A 517 -30.81 -2.02 2.65
C GLU A 517 -31.61 -2.40 3.89
N GLU A 518 -31.78 -3.70 4.13
CA GLU A 518 -32.63 -4.20 5.21
C GLU A 518 -32.10 -5.55 5.75
N LEU A 519 -32.14 -5.71 7.07
CA LEU A 519 -32.00 -6.99 7.77
C LEU A 519 -33.28 -7.32 8.52
N ARG A 520 -33.96 -8.38 8.11
CA ARG A 520 -35.25 -8.80 8.68
C ARG A 520 -35.09 -10.12 9.44
N PHE A 521 -35.12 -10.03 10.76
CA PHE A 521 -35.05 -11.17 11.66
C PHE A 521 -36.44 -11.71 11.99
N GLY A 522 -36.56 -13.04 12.09
CA GLY A 522 -37.72 -13.69 12.68
C GLY A 522 -39.03 -13.41 11.93
N SER A 523 -39.00 -13.30 10.60
CA SER A 523 -40.20 -13.04 9.79
C SER A 523 -41.34 -14.00 10.14
N GLY A 524 -42.55 -13.45 10.37
CA GLY A 524 -43.71 -14.25 10.81
C GLY A 524 -43.64 -14.80 12.24
N THR A 525 -42.73 -14.31 13.09
CA THR A 525 -42.62 -14.70 14.51
C THR A 525 -42.80 -13.48 15.43
N PRO A 526 -43.08 -13.67 16.75
CA PRO A 526 -43.09 -12.57 17.71
C PRO A 526 -41.76 -11.82 17.84
N TYR A 527 -40.66 -12.39 17.35
CA TYR A 527 -39.33 -11.79 17.35
C TYR A 527 -39.04 -11.01 16.05
N HIS A 528 -40.07 -10.72 15.25
CA HIS A 528 -39.91 -9.95 14.01
C HIS A 528 -39.22 -8.61 14.29
N THR A 529 -38.04 -8.41 13.70
CA THR A 529 -37.25 -7.18 13.85
C THR A 529 -36.66 -6.81 12.51
N VAL A 530 -36.81 -5.55 12.12
CA VAL A 530 -36.25 -4.98 10.89
C VAL A 530 -35.18 -3.97 11.28
N LEU A 531 -33.98 -4.09 10.71
CA LEU A 531 -32.89 -3.13 10.85
C LEU A 531 -32.56 -2.54 9.48
N GLU A 532 -32.45 -1.22 9.42
CA GLU A 532 -32.10 -0.46 8.23
C GLU A 532 -30.88 0.42 8.53
N PRO A 533 -30.04 0.76 7.53
CA PRO A 533 -28.92 1.67 7.72
C PRO A 533 -29.39 3.05 8.19
N GLU A 534 -28.77 3.55 9.27
CA GLU A 534 -29.01 4.92 9.72
C GLU A 534 -28.42 5.92 8.70
N PRO A 535 -29.21 6.89 8.18
CA PRO A 535 -28.69 7.93 7.32
C PRO A 535 -27.66 8.79 8.04
N ALA A 536 -26.42 8.82 7.56
CA ALA A 536 -25.37 9.67 8.09
C ALA A 536 -25.00 10.79 7.10
N PRO A 537 -24.72 12.02 7.56
CA PRO A 537 -24.27 13.08 6.68
C PRO A 537 -22.87 12.75 6.12
N GLY A 538 -22.62 13.15 4.87
CA GLY A 538 -21.29 13.08 4.29
C GLY A 538 -20.27 13.97 5.00
N MET A 539 -19.03 13.50 5.13
CA MET A 539 -17.95 14.27 5.75
C MET A 539 -17.12 15.00 4.69
N ARG A 540 -16.94 16.33 4.81
CA ARG A 540 -16.03 17.07 3.93
C ARG A 540 -14.58 16.70 4.21
N VAL A 541 -13.94 16.08 3.23
CA VAL A 541 -12.54 15.63 3.30
C VAL A 541 -11.64 16.29 2.27
N MET A 542 -12.24 17.00 1.31
CA MET A 542 -11.58 17.73 0.24
C MET A 542 -12.40 18.99 -0.07
N GLU A 543 -11.72 20.07 -0.46
CA GLU A 543 -12.40 21.28 -0.95
C GLU A 543 -13.16 20.99 -2.24
N GLY A 544 -14.39 21.51 -2.35
CA GLY A 544 -15.24 21.25 -3.51
C GLY A 544 -14.62 21.74 -4.82
N ALA A 545 -13.88 22.85 -4.77
CA ALA A 545 -13.14 23.36 -5.94
C ALA A 545 -12.02 22.41 -6.38
N VAL A 546 -11.33 21.75 -5.43
CA VAL A 546 -10.31 20.74 -5.74
C VAL A 546 -10.96 19.53 -6.40
N ALA A 547 -12.07 19.04 -5.86
CA ALA A 547 -12.82 17.92 -6.45
C ALA A 547 -13.24 18.21 -7.90
N ARG A 548 -13.80 19.41 -8.17
CA ARG A 548 -14.19 19.83 -9.53
C ARG A 548 -12.99 19.94 -10.47
N ALA A 549 -11.89 20.56 -10.03
CA ALA A 549 -10.67 20.68 -10.84
C ALA A 549 -10.10 19.30 -11.21
N VAL A 550 -10.07 18.36 -10.27
CA VAL A 550 -9.64 16.98 -10.53
C VAL A 550 -10.59 16.27 -11.49
N ARG A 551 -11.91 16.40 -11.28
CA ARG A 551 -12.93 15.80 -12.16
C ARG A 551 -12.77 16.25 -13.61
N GLU A 552 -12.53 17.54 -13.85
CA GLU A 552 -12.28 18.09 -15.19
C GLU A 552 -11.04 17.46 -15.85
N VAL A 553 -9.94 17.31 -15.12
CA VAL A 553 -8.72 16.66 -15.62
C VAL A 553 -8.99 15.18 -15.97
N LEU A 554 -9.77 14.49 -15.14
CA LEU A 554 -10.15 13.09 -15.35
C LEU A 554 -11.05 12.89 -16.58
N THR A 555 -11.96 13.83 -16.88
CA THR A 555 -12.69 13.84 -18.16
C THR A 555 -11.70 13.87 -19.33
N GLY A 556 -10.68 14.72 -19.26
CA GLY A 556 -9.66 14.83 -20.31
C GLY A 556 -8.86 13.53 -20.54
N VAL A 557 -8.70 12.67 -19.53
CA VAL A 557 -8.06 11.35 -19.68
C VAL A 557 -8.86 10.43 -20.60
N VAL A 558 -10.19 10.53 -20.55
CA VAL A 558 -11.12 9.77 -21.42
C VAL A 558 -11.30 10.44 -22.77
N GLU A 559 -11.34 11.76 -22.86
CA GLU A 559 -11.56 12.43 -24.16
C GLU A 559 -10.31 12.41 -25.05
N LYS A 560 -9.13 12.63 -24.47
CA LYS A 560 -7.89 12.94 -25.22
C LYS A 560 -6.70 12.10 -24.77
N GLY A 561 -6.82 11.40 -23.66
CA GLY A 561 -5.71 10.74 -22.98
C GLY A 561 -5.65 9.23 -23.13
N THR A 562 -5.04 8.61 -22.12
CA THR A 562 -4.80 7.17 -22.03
C THR A 562 -6.08 6.31 -22.04
N ALA A 563 -7.24 6.86 -21.66
CA ALA A 563 -8.53 6.15 -21.65
C ALA A 563 -9.42 6.47 -22.86
N ARG A 564 -8.87 7.02 -23.96
CA ARG A 564 -9.63 7.42 -25.16
C ARG A 564 -10.58 6.37 -25.75
N ARG A 565 -10.32 5.09 -25.50
CA ARG A 565 -11.19 3.99 -25.94
C ARG A 565 -12.58 4.05 -25.29
N LEU A 566 -12.75 4.73 -24.16
CA LEU A 566 -14.06 4.88 -23.52
C LEU A 566 -14.86 6.08 -24.05
N ALA A 567 -14.27 6.95 -24.88
CA ALA A 567 -14.98 8.09 -25.44
C ALA A 567 -16.21 7.64 -26.23
N GLY A 568 -17.36 8.26 -25.92
CA GLY A 568 -18.66 7.94 -26.53
C GLY A 568 -19.23 6.57 -26.15
N ALA A 569 -18.74 5.91 -25.09
CA ALA A 569 -19.25 4.60 -24.67
C ALA A 569 -20.61 4.66 -23.95
N PHE A 570 -21.00 5.82 -23.43
CA PHE A 570 -22.20 5.99 -22.62
C PHE A 570 -23.10 7.07 -23.20
N ALA A 571 -24.39 6.77 -23.29
CA ALA A 571 -25.44 7.70 -23.62
C ALA A 571 -26.68 7.38 -22.76
N ASN A 572 -27.52 8.38 -22.51
CA ASN A 572 -28.85 8.17 -21.95
C ASN A 572 -29.73 7.44 -22.98
N PRO A 573 -30.89 6.88 -22.57
CA PRO A 573 -31.83 6.25 -23.49
C PRO A 573 -32.35 7.18 -24.61
N ASP A 574 -32.32 8.51 -24.39
CA ASP A 574 -32.66 9.52 -25.40
C ASP A 574 -31.51 9.83 -26.38
N GLY A 575 -30.37 9.15 -26.25
CA GLY A 575 -29.19 9.33 -27.08
C GLY A 575 -28.25 10.45 -26.63
N THR A 576 -28.57 11.19 -25.55
CA THR A 576 -27.69 12.25 -25.05
C THR A 576 -26.40 11.65 -24.46
N PRO A 577 -25.20 12.11 -24.88
CA PRO A 577 -23.95 11.55 -24.38
C PRO A 577 -23.78 11.76 -22.87
N ILE A 578 -23.31 10.73 -22.18
CA ILE A 578 -22.95 10.80 -20.77
C ILE A 578 -21.43 10.94 -20.66
N ALA A 579 -20.97 12.03 -20.04
CA ALA A 579 -19.55 12.26 -19.83
C ALA A 579 -18.97 11.20 -18.86
N ALA A 580 -17.79 10.67 -19.17
CA ALA A 580 -17.06 9.77 -18.29
C ALA A 580 -15.65 10.32 -18.07
N GLY A 581 -15.08 10.01 -16.92
CA GLY A 581 -13.71 10.37 -16.58
C GLY A 581 -13.07 9.31 -15.71
N GLY A 582 -11.75 9.28 -15.65
CA GLY A 582 -11.06 8.30 -14.82
C GLY A 582 -9.55 8.34 -14.93
N LYS A 583 -8.89 7.45 -14.19
CA LYS A 583 -7.44 7.29 -14.24
C LYS A 583 -7.05 5.85 -14.52
N THR A 584 -6.16 5.71 -15.49
CA THR A 584 -5.52 4.46 -15.90
C THR A 584 -4.29 4.13 -15.05
N GLY A 585 -4.07 2.85 -14.80
CA GLY A 585 -2.87 2.32 -14.19
C GLY A 585 -2.50 0.95 -14.75
N SER A 586 -1.20 0.72 -14.90
CA SER A 586 -0.65 -0.58 -15.26
C SER A 586 0.56 -0.83 -14.36
N GLY A 587 0.67 -2.03 -13.81
CA GLY A 587 1.80 -2.48 -13.01
C GLY A 587 2.41 -3.73 -13.62
N ASP A 588 3.74 -3.78 -13.62
CA ASP A 588 4.55 -4.95 -13.95
C ASP A 588 5.46 -5.17 -12.76
N ASN A 589 4.98 -5.94 -11.79
CA ASN A 589 5.65 -6.11 -10.51
C ASN A 589 6.79 -7.11 -10.68
N ARG A 590 8.02 -6.68 -10.38
CA ARG A 590 9.22 -7.47 -10.58
C ARG A 590 10.12 -7.42 -9.36
N PHE A 591 10.62 -8.58 -8.96
CA PHE A 591 11.75 -8.67 -8.04
C PHE A 591 13.05 -8.57 -8.83
N GLN A 592 13.82 -7.51 -8.61
CA GLN A 592 15.11 -7.30 -9.26
C GLN A 592 16.26 -7.39 -8.25
N THR A 593 17.28 -8.17 -8.59
CA THR A 593 18.56 -8.13 -7.88
C THR A 593 19.50 -7.22 -8.65
N VAL A 594 20.08 -6.24 -7.96
CA VAL A 594 20.95 -5.23 -8.57
C VAL A 594 22.36 -5.39 -8.02
N SER A 595 23.37 -5.31 -8.90
CA SER A 595 24.77 -5.34 -8.51
C SER A 595 25.17 -4.07 -7.76
N ARG A 596 26.34 -4.08 -7.11
CA ARG A 596 26.89 -2.87 -6.46
C ARG A 596 27.04 -1.68 -7.41
N GLY A 597 27.18 -1.94 -8.72
CA GLY A 597 27.27 -0.91 -9.77
C GLY A 597 25.93 -0.45 -10.33
N GLY A 598 24.79 -0.92 -9.80
CA GLY A 598 23.46 -0.52 -10.27
C GLY A 598 22.94 -1.31 -11.48
N GLN A 599 23.65 -2.33 -11.95
CA GLN A 599 23.19 -3.18 -13.05
C GLN A 599 22.25 -4.26 -12.54
N ILE A 600 21.13 -4.49 -13.24
CA ILE A 600 20.19 -5.56 -12.92
C ILE A 600 20.88 -6.90 -13.24
N VAL A 601 21.08 -7.73 -12.21
CA VAL A 601 21.68 -9.07 -12.28
C VAL A 601 20.61 -10.11 -12.60
N SER A 602 19.43 -9.96 -11.99
CA SER A 602 18.28 -10.81 -12.26
C SER A 602 16.99 -10.01 -12.11
N SER A 603 15.96 -10.41 -12.84
CA SER A 603 14.63 -9.80 -12.82
C SER A 603 13.61 -10.92 -12.92
N ARG A 604 12.70 -11.02 -11.95
CA ARG A 604 11.66 -12.05 -11.90
C ARG A 604 10.29 -11.39 -11.77
N VAL A 605 9.38 -11.69 -12.68
CA VAL A 605 8.00 -11.20 -12.63
C VAL A 605 7.26 -11.85 -11.45
N LEU A 606 6.51 -11.04 -10.70
CA LEU A 606 5.67 -11.46 -9.58
C LEU A 606 4.20 -11.47 -9.96
N ASN A 607 3.75 -10.45 -10.70
CA ASN A 607 2.40 -10.33 -11.23
C ASN A 607 2.31 -9.17 -12.24
N ARG A 608 1.21 -9.13 -12.99
CA ARG A 608 0.85 -8.02 -13.86
C ARG A 608 -0.55 -7.51 -13.51
N THR A 609 -0.70 -6.19 -13.45
CA THR A 609 -1.97 -5.51 -13.15
C THR A 609 -2.28 -4.49 -14.23
N ALA A 610 -3.56 -4.37 -14.57
CA ALA A 610 -4.09 -3.24 -15.31
C ALA A 610 -5.37 -2.79 -14.61
N THR A 611 -5.54 -1.50 -14.40
CA THR A 611 -6.68 -0.97 -13.66
C THR A 611 -7.15 0.34 -14.26
N PHE A 612 -8.45 0.54 -14.24
CA PHE A 612 -9.09 1.79 -14.56
C PHE A 612 -10.08 2.13 -13.45
N VAL A 613 -9.85 3.27 -12.79
CA VAL A 613 -10.77 3.84 -11.82
C VAL A 613 -11.52 4.98 -12.49
N PHE A 614 -12.84 5.07 -12.32
CA PHE A 614 -13.69 5.86 -13.21
C PHE A 614 -14.96 6.38 -12.56
N TYR A 615 -15.55 7.39 -13.19
CA TYR A 615 -16.95 7.78 -13.03
C TYR A 615 -17.65 7.86 -14.39
N ILE A 616 -18.98 7.73 -14.36
CA ILE A 616 -19.89 7.84 -15.50
C ILE A 616 -21.01 8.79 -15.09
N GLY A 617 -21.06 9.93 -15.77
CA GLY A 617 -21.96 11.03 -15.47
C GLY A 617 -21.74 11.61 -14.08
N ASP A 618 -22.83 11.86 -13.38
CA ASP A 618 -22.88 12.24 -11.97
C ASP A 618 -23.40 11.10 -11.08
N ARG A 619 -23.52 9.88 -11.64
CA ARG A 619 -24.26 8.78 -11.02
C ARG A 619 -23.39 7.59 -10.66
N TYR A 620 -22.64 7.01 -11.59
CA TYR A 620 -21.88 5.80 -11.30
C TYR A 620 -20.40 6.09 -11.18
N PHE A 621 -19.73 5.33 -10.31
CA PHE A 621 -18.28 5.33 -10.21
C PHE A 621 -17.77 3.98 -9.74
N GLY A 622 -16.51 3.68 -10.00
CA GLY A 622 -16.00 2.36 -9.68
C GLY A 622 -14.57 2.11 -10.13
N VAL A 623 -14.20 0.84 -10.07
CA VAL A 623 -12.89 0.36 -10.48
C VAL A 623 -13.04 -0.97 -11.21
N ILE A 624 -12.34 -1.11 -12.33
CA ILE A 624 -12.19 -2.37 -13.05
C ILE A 624 -10.70 -2.74 -13.14
N THR A 625 -10.39 -3.98 -12.81
CA THR A 625 -9.02 -4.50 -12.74
C THR A 625 -8.91 -5.79 -13.56
N ALA A 626 -7.81 -5.91 -14.31
CA ALA A 626 -7.31 -7.14 -14.89
C ALA A 626 -5.99 -7.50 -14.20
N PHE A 627 -5.83 -8.76 -13.82
CA PHE A 627 -4.73 -9.24 -12.98
C PHE A 627 -4.27 -10.62 -13.42
N VAL A 628 -2.96 -10.82 -13.51
CA VAL A 628 -2.35 -12.14 -13.69
C VAL A 628 -1.35 -12.36 -12.56
N PRO A 629 -1.58 -13.35 -11.66
CA PRO A 629 -0.64 -13.67 -10.60
C PRO A 629 0.55 -14.50 -11.11
N GLY A 630 1.65 -14.46 -10.37
CA GLY A 630 2.77 -15.38 -10.56
C GLY A 630 3.68 -15.05 -11.73
N GLN A 631 4.62 -15.96 -11.99
CA GLN A 631 5.67 -15.78 -13.01
C GLN A 631 5.11 -15.83 -14.44
N GLN A 632 4.00 -16.55 -14.66
CA GLN A 632 3.29 -16.61 -15.95
C GLN A 632 2.85 -15.22 -16.46
N ALA A 633 2.73 -14.24 -15.57
CA ALA A 633 2.47 -12.84 -15.93
C ALA A 633 3.52 -12.25 -16.90
N GLU A 634 4.69 -12.87 -17.02
CA GLU A 634 5.72 -12.52 -18.01
C GLU A 634 5.25 -12.69 -19.47
N GLU A 635 4.29 -13.58 -19.74
CA GLU A 635 3.74 -13.82 -21.08
C GLU A 635 2.74 -12.73 -21.54
N TYR A 636 2.37 -11.81 -20.63
CA TYR A 636 1.31 -10.84 -20.85
C TYR A 636 1.87 -9.44 -21.01
N GLU A 637 1.38 -8.71 -22.01
CA GLU A 637 1.80 -7.33 -22.30
C GLU A 637 0.68 -6.29 -22.17
N PHE A 638 -0.52 -6.72 -21.73
CA PHE A 638 -1.67 -5.82 -21.63
C PHE A 638 -1.41 -4.63 -20.70
N THR A 639 -2.15 -3.55 -20.95
CA THR A 639 -2.16 -2.33 -20.13
C THR A 639 -3.59 -2.03 -19.69
N SER A 640 -3.78 -0.93 -18.95
CA SER A 640 -5.09 -0.32 -18.69
C SER A 640 -5.99 -0.11 -19.91
N ALA A 641 -5.48 -0.19 -21.14
CA ALA A 641 -6.33 -0.24 -22.34
C ALA A 641 -7.33 -1.42 -22.32
N LEU A 642 -6.95 -2.56 -21.72
CA LEU A 642 -7.80 -3.75 -21.61
C LEU A 642 -9.03 -3.52 -20.70
N PRO A 643 -8.88 -3.14 -19.41
CA PRO A 643 -10.03 -2.84 -18.56
C PRO A 643 -10.87 -1.67 -19.09
N VAL A 644 -10.27 -0.67 -19.75
CA VAL A 644 -11.03 0.40 -20.41
C VAL A 644 -11.90 -0.14 -21.55
N ALA A 645 -11.39 -1.08 -22.37
CA ALA A 645 -12.14 -1.70 -23.45
C ALA A 645 -13.26 -2.61 -22.91
N ILE A 646 -13.01 -3.34 -21.82
CA ILE A 646 -14.03 -4.17 -21.15
C ILE A 646 -15.16 -3.29 -20.60
N LEU A 647 -14.83 -2.17 -19.95
CA LEU A 647 -15.83 -1.23 -19.47
C LEU A 647 -16.68 -0.64 -20.62
N ARG A 648 -16.09 -0.43 -21.81
CA ARG A 648 -16.85 -0.02 -23.00
C ARG A 648 -17.88 -1.07 -23.42
N LEU A 649 -17.56 -2.36 -23.33
CA LEU A 649 -18.51 -3.45 -23.62
C LEU A 649 -19.69 -3.47 -22.64
N LEU A 650 -19.45 -3.08 -21.39
CA LEU A 650 -20.50 -2.90 -20.36
C LEU A 650 -21.28 -1.58 -20.52
N GLY A 651 -20.88 -0.70 -21.43
CA GLY A 651 -21.46 0.61 -21.66
C GLY A 651 -22.98 0.59 -21.80
N PRO A 652 -23.54 -0.20 -22.73
CA PRO A 652 -25.00 -0.28 -22.94
C PRO A 652 -25.77 -0.72 -21.69
N SER A 653 -25.28 -1.75 -20.99
CA SER A 653 -25.88 -2.29 -19.76
C SER A 653 -25.95 -1.24 -18.64
N ILE A 654 -24.85 -0.50 -18.43
CA ILE A 654 -24.80 0.57 -17.41
C ILE A 654 -25.67 1.76 -17.85
N SER A 655 -25.62 2.14 -19.12
CA SER A 655 -26.43 3.23 -19.70
C SER A 655 -27.93 2.99 -19.55
N ALA A 656 -28.39 1.75 -19.74
CA ALA A 656 -29.80 1.39 -19.59
C ALA A 656 -30.36 1.69 -18.18
N ARG A 657 -29.50 1.79 -17.17
CA ARG A 657 -29.89 2.07 -15.78
C ARG A 657 -29.93 3.54 -15.43
N PHE A 658 -29.52 4.44 -16.32
CA PHE A 658 -29.61 5.88 -16.07
C PHE A 658 -31.05 6.38 -15.99
N SER A 659 -32.00 5.69 -16.63
CA SER A 659 -33.44 5.99 -16.55
C SER A 659 -34.12 5.40 -15.31
N THR A 660 -33.51 4.42 -14.64
CA THR A 660 -34.06 3.86 -13.41
C THR A 660 -33.97 4.89 -12.28
N PRO A 661 -35.02 5.11 -11.47
CA PRO A 661 -34.89 5.95 -10.28
C PRO A 661 -33.72 5.50 -9.42
N ARG A 662 -32.98 6.46 -8.83
CA ARG A 662 -31.96 6.11 -7.83
C ARG A 662 -32.68 5.46 -6.66
N LEU A 663 -32.23 4.30 -6.17
CA LEU A 663 -32.81 3.76 -4.94
C LEU A 663 -32.62 4.81 -3.86
N GLN A 664 -33.75 5.23 -3.30
CA GLN A 664 -33.77 5.96 -2.05
C GLN A 664 -33.89 4.88 -0.99
N PRO A 665 -32.93 4.75 -0.05
CA PRO A 665 -33.17 3.97 1.16
C PRO A 665 -34.50 4.47 1.74
N GLN A 666 -35.47 3.58 1.94
CA GLN A 666 -36.77 4.00 2.44
C GLN A 666 -36.57 4.62 3.83
N ILE A 667 -37.08 5.83 4.01
CA ILE A 667 -37.09 6.51 5.31
C ILE A 667 -38.34 6.02 6.01
N VAL A 668 -38.22 5.02 6.89
CA VAL A 668 -39.27 4.74 7.87
C VAL A 668 -38.93 5.56 9.12
N GLY A 669 -39.61 6.70 9.26
CA GLY A 669 -39.50 7.60 10.42
C GLY A 669 -40.27 7.13 11.64
#